data_AF-R7SMX3-F1
#
_entry.id   AF-R7SMX3-F1
#
_cell.length_a   1.000
_cell.length_b   1.000
_cell.length_c   1.000
_cell.angle_alpha   90.00
_cell.angle_beta   90.00
_cell.angle_gamma   90.00
#
_symmetry.space_group_name_H-M   'P 1'
#
loop_
_entity.id
_entity.type
_entity.pdbx_description
1 polymer ?
#
loop_
_entity_poly.entity_id
_entity_poly.type
_entity_poly.pdbx_seq_one_letter_code
_entity_poly.pdbx_strand_id
1 'polypeptide(L)'
;MSEHKPDIAHPRIASYPFNEPSADITLRTRDGVDFYVYRPILSLASPVFADMFSLPQPATPKQDQIIARPVIDITEDSKTIERLLRLCYPIEKEKLDEFEDIVAVLQAAMKYDMKWPISSLTVDLLAIVPHSPLKVWAIASYLITLRYGLTDCARLAAREVLEHSIAGVHVHSMESPSSTALAYHRLLQYYDACAAAVDACIKAAAAQNVTMSDNNIATSPALGHPFDLPSTDITLRSADNVDFPVHKLILSVSSAFFRDMLSLPPPRDDATSTKSLSPPSPVVPLAEDGKTIERLLRLCYPIDKQPLDDLKDIAPVLKAALKYDMEWPIRLLTRDLLAIMPKAPLKVWAYACQCGLEDLARSAAREVLGESTKGDNTKSSRLVNFGAMLGSIGLDVLEGVTASDYFRLREYILSGECEARFVALSPNLSDVVDTSTGISRAPEHHAASFYPPVPRPDLTLRCLDTTTHHAHEAILSLHSSVFGNLIDAERARQTRESGAVYPRVELEVEVNSDTLTVLLELCYGNTSGLPSSSSSSSLDALLVAVERYNMVLIHKIVKDRWDEIARTNALDAYFVALRHGLTSQARVGARGVLDSPINGAYARSMESTSALSYHRLLDYYACGAAVEAKMQDTIPQWNVDIQEATRLSYERSSSNDGIREGGIMERHLCDIAGRSEEGPGRVIAKLAFSSLLMLSDYH
;
A
#
# COMPACT_ATOMS: atom_id res chain seq x y z
N MET A 1 -47.26 54.98 -15.97
CA MET A 1 -46.29 55.28 -14.88
C MET A 1 -46.45 54.17 -13.86
N SER A 2 -45.51 53.25 -13.60
CA SER A 2 -44.12 53.08 -13.98
C SER A 2 -43.87 51.58 -13.95
N GLU A 3 -43.31 51.01 -15.03
CA GLU A 3 -42.70 49.68 -14.97
C GLU A 3 -41.59 49.71 -13.91
N HIS A 4 -41.67 48.78 -12.94
CA HIS A 4 -40.61 48.55 -11.99
C HIS A 4 -39.56 47.68 -12.69
N LYS A 5 -38.54 48.34 -13.25
CA LYS A 5 -37.33 47.70 -13.75
C LYS A 5 -36.64 47.06 -12.54
N PRO A 6 -36.46 45.73 -12.47
CA PRO A 6 -35.75 45.12 -11.36
C PRO A 6 -34.29 45.58 -11.41
N ASP A 7 -33.80 46.00 -10.24
CA ASP A 7 -32.44 46.44 -10.01
C ASP A 7 -31.45 45.34 -10.46
N ILE A 8 -30.43 45.70 -11.24
CA ILE A 8 -29.43 44.76 -11.76
C ILE A 8 -28.51 44.41 -10.59
N ALA A 9 -28.93 43.46 -9.75
CA ALA A 9 -28.04 42.80 -8.81
C ALA A 9 -26.95 42.09 -9.64
N HIS A 10 -25.69 42.47 -9.43
CA HIS A 10 -24.58 41.77 -10.06
C HIS A 10 -24.64 40.29 -9.65
N PRO A 11 -24.56 39.36 -10.62
CA PRO A 11 -24.63 37.94 -10.32
C PRO A 11 -23.49 37.53 -9.40
N ARG A 12 -23.80 36.75 -8.37
CA ARG A 12 -22.83 36.33 -7.34
C ARG A 12 -22.03 35.16 -7.88
N ILE A 13 -20.70 35.21 -7.83
CA ILE A 13 -19.86 34.07 -8.21
C ILE A 13 -20.00 32.97 -7.15
N ALA A 14 -20.14 31.72 -7.59
CA ALA A 14 -20.17 30.55 -6.72
C ALA A 14 -18.87 30.44 -5.87
N SER A 15 -18.91 29.69 -4.77
CA SER A 15 -17.72 29.38 -3.97
C SER A 15 -16.82 28.35 -4.67
N TYR A 16 -15.61 28.18 -4.13
CA TYR A 16 -14.71 27.09 -4.54
C TYR A 16 -15.45 25.74 -4.51
N PRO A 17 -15.30 24.88 -5.53
CA PRO A 17 -14.35 24.95 -6.65
C PRO A 17 -14.89 25.56 -7.96
N PHE A 18 -16.08 26.17 -7.96
CA PHE A 18 -16.72 26.70 -9.18
C PHE A 18 -16.50 28.20 -9.39
N ASN A 19 -15.38 28.72 -8.88
CA ASN A 19 -14.95 30.11 -9.02
C ASN A 19 -13.66 30.27 -9.86
N GLU A 20 -13.22 29.20 -10.53
CA GLU A 20 -11.97 29.18 -11.28
C GLU A 20 -12.00 30.08 -12.52
N PRO A 21 -11.06 31.04 -12.67
CA PRO A 21 -10.98 31.92 -13.84
C PRO A 21 -10.73 31.18 -15.16
N SER A 22 -10.07 30.01 -15.11
CA SER A 22 -9.73 29.21 -16.29
C SER A 22 -10.91 28.47 -16.93
N ALA A 23 -12.08 28.46 -16.28
CA ALA A 23 -13.30 27.90 -16.84
C ALA A 23 -13.71 28.56 -18.17
N ASP A 24 -14.26 27.77 -19.10
CA ASP A 24 -14.62 28.20 -20.46
C ASP A 24 -16.12 28.51 -20.64
N ILE A 25 -16.94 28.26 -19.62
CA ILE A 25 -18.36 28.57 -19.64
C ILE A 25 -18.88 28.97 -18.26
N THR A 26 -19.92 29.79 -18.23
CA THR A 26 -20.62 30.21 -17.01
C THR A 26 -22.05 29.68 -17.05
N LEU A 27 -22.44 28.89 -16.05
CA LEU A 27 -23.83 28.54 -15.81
C LEU A 27 -24.42 29.54 -14.82
N ARG A 28 -25.48 30.25 -15.21
CA ARG A 28 -26.19 31.19 -14.34
C ARG A 28 -27.47 30.55 -13.82
N THR A 29 -27.54 30.36 -12.51
CA THR A 29 -28.71 29.76 -11.86
C THR A 29 -29.86 30.75 -11.75
N ARG A 30 -31.05 30.23 -11.47
CA ARG A 30 -32.28 31.04 -11.34
C ARG A 30 -32.18 32.13 -10.27
N ASP A 31 -31.45 31.87 -9.20
CA ASP A 31 -31.20 32.77 -8.09
C ASP A 31 -30.01 33.72 -8.32
N GLY A 32 -29.47 33.76 -9.54
CA GLY A 32 -28.46 34.73 -9.97
C GLY A 32 -27.04 34.40 -9.51
N VAL A 33 -26.72 33.12 -9.34
CA VAL A 33 -25.37 32.66 -9.00
C VAL A 33 -24.68 32.14 -10.27
N ASP A 34 -23.47 32.63 -10.53
CA ASP A 34 -22.64 32.27 -11.66
C ASP A 34 -21.64 31.17 -11.27
N PHE A 35 -21.77 29.99 -11.89
CA PHE A 35 -20.88 28.85 -11.74
C PHE A 35 -19.91 28.78 -12.90
N TYR A 36 -18.61 28.81 -12.61
CA TYR A 36 -17.55 28.68 -13.61
C TYR A 36 -17.21 27.20 -13.79
N VAL A 37 -17.56 26.67 -14.96
CA VAL A 37 -17.47 25.23 -15.28
C VAL A 37 -16.76 24.98 -16.61
N TYR A 38 -16.45 23.72 -16.88
CA TYR A 38 -15.69 23.31 -18.05
C TYR A 38 -16.57 22.50 -19.00
N ARG A 39 -16.67 22.93 -20.26
CA ARG A 39 -17.44 22.25 -21.30
C ARG A 39 -17.09 20.77 -21.46
N PRO A 40 -15.81 20.33 -21.44
CA PRO A 40 -15.49 18.91 -21.59
C PRO A 40 -16.10 18.04 -20.49
N ILE A 41 -16.05 18.48 -19.23
CA ILE A 41 -16.60 17.70 -18.10
C ILE A 41 -18.12 17.60 -18.24
N LEU A 42 -18.80 18.71 -18.55
CA LEU A 42 -20.26 18.70 -18.74
C LEU A 42 -20.70 17.90 -19.97
N SER A 43 -19.94 17.96 -21.07
CA SER A 43 -20.26 17.18 -22.28
C SER A 43 -20.12 15.67 -22.05
N LEU A 44 -19.14 15.26 -21.26
CA LEU A 44 -18.96 13.85 -20.88
C LEU A 44 -20.05 13.38 -19.91
N ALA A 45 -20.47 14.25 -19.00
CA ALA A 45 -21.48 13.93 -18.00
C ALA A 45 -22.91 13.95 -18.56
N SER A 46 -23.18 14.77 -19.57
CA SER A 46 -24.53 15.06 -20.08
C SER A 46 -24.53 15.14 -21.61
N PRO A 47 -25.26 14.24 -22.30
CA PRO A 47 -25.46 14.33 -23.74
C PRO A 47 -26.26 15.58 -24.12
N VAL A 48 -27.17 16.06 -23.25
CA VAL A 48 -27.91 17.31 -23.46
C VAL A 48 -26.96 18.51 -23.58
N PHE A 49 -25.97 18.60 -22.69
CA PHE A 49 -24.96 19.66 -22.77
C PHE A 49 -24.01 19.45 -23.96
N ALA A 50 -23.62 18.20 -24.26
CA ALA A 50 -22.80 17.90 -25.44
C ALA A 50 -23.48 18.37 -26.75
N ASP A 51 -24.76 18.05 -26.92
CA ASP A 51 -25.58 18.47 -28.04
C ASP A 51 -25.72 19.99 -28.07
N MET A 52 -26.02 20.62 -26.92
CA MET A 52 -26.14 22.08 -26.80
C MET A 52 -24.85 22.82 -27.22
N PHE A 53 -23.69 22.30 -26.84
CA PHE A 53 -22.39 22.92 -27.19
C PHE A 53 -21.96 22.65 -28.63
N SER A 54 -22.53 21.63 -29.28
CA SER A 54 -22.29 21.32 -30.70
C SER A 54 -22.98 22.30 -31.66
N LEU A 55 -23.97 23.05 -31.17
CA LEU A 55 -24.75 23.99 -31.98
C LEU A 55 -23.92 25.26 -32.31
N PRO A 56 -24.01 25.79 -33.56
CA PRO A 56 -23.34 27.04 -33.93
C PRO A 56 -23.87 28.20 -33.09
N GLN A 57 -22.99 28.89 -32.35
CA GLN A 57 -23.38 30.10 -31.62
C GLN A 57 -23.54 31.29 -32.58
N PRO A 58 -24.53 32.17 -32.37
CA PRO A 58 -24.66 33.40 -33.15
C PRO A 58 -23.41 34.27 -32.95
N ALA A 59 -22.84 34.77 -34.04
CA ALA A 59 -21.64 35.60 -34.02
C ALA A 59 -21.87 36.84 -33.14
N THR A 60 -21.21 36.90 -31.99
CA THR A 60 -21.19 38.11 -31.16
C THR A 60 -20.42 39.21 -31.89
N PRO A 61 -20.95 40.44 -31.95
CA PRO A 61 -20.25 41.55 -32.58
C PRO A 61 -18.95 41.81 -31.82
N LYS A 62 -17.86 41.95 -32.59
CA LYS A 62 -16.53 42.34 -32.10
C LYS A 62 -16.64 43.70 -31.40
N GLN A 63 -16.78 43.69 -30.07
CA GLN A 63 -16.53 44.85 -29.23
C GLN A 63 -15.38 44.50 -28.29
N ASP A 64 -14.27 45.17 -28.58
CA ASP A 64 -13.00 45.31 -27.87
C ASP A 64 -12.81 44.56 -26.53
N GLN A 65 -11.85 43.63 -26.56
CA GLN A 65 -10.85 43.31 -25.52
C GLN A 65 -11.24 42.69 -24.16
N ILE A 66 -12.37 42.00 -24.02
CA ILE A 66 -12.48 40.94 -23.00
C ILE A 66 -13.13 39.73 -23.66
N ILE A 67 -12.45 38.57 -23.65
CA ILE A 67 -13.02 37.29 -24.07
C ILE A 67 -14.18 37.00 -23.11
N ALA A 68 -15.38 37.47 -23.44
CA ALA A 68 -16.55 37.29 -22.60
C ALA A 68 -16.94 35.80 -22.65
N ARG A 69 -16.74 35.10 -21.52
CA ARG A 69 -17.15 33.71 -21.36
C ARG A 69 -18.65 33.59 -21.61
N PRO A 70 -19.10 32.61 -22.42
CA PRO A 70 -20.52 32.43 -22.71
C PRO A 70 -21.27 32.06 -21.43
N VAL A 71 -22.41 32.73 -21.23
CA VAL A 71 -23.29 32.53 -20.08
C VAL A 71 -24.52 31.74 -20.54
N ILE A 72 -24.85 30.67 -19.81
CA ILE A 72 -26.05 29.87 -20.03
C ILE A 72 -26.93 29.97 -18.80
N ASP A 73 -28.12 30.54 -18.96
CA ASP A 73 -29.13 30.59 -17.92
C ASP A 73 -29.80 29.21 -17.75
N ILE A 74 -29.86 28.72 -16.52
CA ILE A 74 -30.50 27.46 -16.14
C ILE A 74 -31.63 27.71 -15.13
N THR A 75 -32.59 26.78 -15.05
CA THR A 75 -33.84 26.99 -14.29
C THR A 75 -33.73 26.60 -12.83
N GLU A 76 -32.70 25.83 -12.49
CA GLU A 76 -32.37 25.28 -11.19
C GLU A 76 -31.70 26.35 -10.31
N ASP A 77 -31.87 26.23 -9.00
CA ASP A 77 -31.22 27.09 -8.00
C ASP A 77 -29.74 26.71 -7.76
N SER A 78 -29.01 27.60 -7.09
CA SER A 78 -27.58 27.39 -6.81
C SER A 78 -27.29 26.15 -5.97
N LYS A 79 -28.15 25.81 -4.99
CA LYS A 79 -27.95 24.67 -4.09
C LYS A 79 -28.01 23.36 -4.89
N THR A 80 -28.99 23.25 -5.78
CA THR A 80 -29.20 22.08 -6.64
C THR A 80 -28.04 21.87 -7.62
N ILE A 81 -27.63 22.94 -8.31
CA ILE A 81 -26.60 22.86 -9.35
C ILE A 81 -25.21 22.66 -8.76
N GLU A 82 -24.88 23.28 -7.64
CA GLU A 82 -23.59 23.05 -6.98
C GLU A 82 -23.39 21.55 -6.69
N ARG A 83 -24.41 20.89 -6.15
CA ARG A 83 -24.36 19.46 -5.83
C ARG A 83 -24.30 18.59 -7.06
N LEU A 84 -25.11 18.90 -8.08
CA LEU A 84 -25.06 18.18 -9.35
C LEU A 84 -23.68 18.30 -10.01
N LEU A 85 -23.05 19.47 -9.96
CA LEU A 85 -21.71 19.67 -10.51
C LEU A 85 -20.65 18.92 -9.69
N ARG A 86 -20.73 18.91 -8.36
CA ARG A 86 -19.82 18.11 -7.49
C ARG A 86 -19.88 16.62 -7.75
N LEU A 87 -21.03 16.14 -8.19
CA LEU A 87 -21.23 14.75 -8.62
C LEU A 87 -20.47 14.43 -9.92
N CYS A 88 -20.38 15.39 -10.84
CA CYS A 88 -19.72 15.27 -12.14
C CYS A 88 -18.21 15.58 -12.10
N TYR A 89 -17.76 16.39 -11.15
CA TYR A 89 -16.35 16.74 -11.03
C TYR A 89 -15.61 15.73 -10.14
N PRO A 90 -14.31 15.46 -10.39
CA PRO A 90 -13.49 14.57 -9.57
C PRO A 90 -13.02 15.26 -8.28
N ILE A 91 -13.97 15.83 -7.55
CA ILE A 91 -13.76 16.60 -6.31
C ILE A 91 -14.54 15.97 -5.17
N GLU A 92 -14.32 16.47 -3.95
CA GLU A 92 -15.07 16.00 -2.79
C GLU A 92 -16.59 16.13 -2.98
N LYS A 93 -17.26 14.98 -2.82
CA LYS A 93 -18.72 14.89 -2.89
C LYS A 93 -19.27 15.16 -1.51
N GLU A 94 -20.13 16.17 -1.40
CA GLU A 94 -20.87 16.42 -0.17
C GLU A 94 -21.97 15.36 -0.02
N LYS A 95 -22.17 14.87 1.21
CA LYS A 95 -23.30 14.00 1.49
C LYS A 95 -24.59 14.80 1.36
N LEU A 96 -25.56 14.20 0.68
CA LEU A 96 -26.91 14.73 0.61
C LEU A 96 -27.70 14.11 1.76
N ASP A 97 -27.75 14.80 2.89
CA ASP A 97 -28.45 14.32 4.10
C ASP A 97 -29.93 14.75 4.10
N GLU A 98 -30.23 15.89 3.46
CA GLU A 98 -31.59 16.41 3.34
C GLU A 98 -32.32 15.77 2.17
N PHE A 99 -33.50 15.24 2.46
CA PHE A 99 -34.29 14.50 1.49
C PHE A 99 -34.79 15.38 0.33
N GLU A 100 -35.19 16.63 0.59
CA GLU A 100 -35.58 17.57 -0.46
C GLU A 100 -34.44 17.85 -1.45
N ASP A 101 -33.19 17.85 -0.96
CA ASP A 101 -32.01 18.11 -1.77
C ASP A 101 -31.72 16.96 -2.74
N ILE A 102 -31.84 15.71 -2.30
CA ILE A 102 -31.68 14.53 -3.14
C ILE A 102 -32.66 14.58 -4.31
N VAL A 103 -33.92 14.94 -4.06
CA VAL A 103 -34.97 15.00 -5.07
C VAL A 103 -34.67 16.08 -6.10
N ALA A 104 -34.32 17.29 -5.66
CA ALA A 104 -34.01 18.40 -6.55
C ALA A 104 -32.81 18.09 -7.46
N VAL A 105 -31.74 17.53 -6.89
CA VAL A 105 -30.54 17.15 -7.65
C VAL A 105 -30.84 15.99 -8.60
N LEU A 106 -31.63 15.00 -8.19
CA LEU A 106 -32.03 13.89 -9.05
C LEU A 106 -32.89 14.38 -10.23
N GLN A 107 -33.85 15.28 -10.00
CA GLN A 107 -34.63 15.87 -11.09
C GLN A 107 -33.76 16.63 -12.09
N ALA A 108 -32.81 17.42 -11.60
CA ALA A 108 -31.86 18.13 -12.45
C ALA A 108 -30.99 17.15 -13.25
N ALA A 109 -30.45 16.11 -12.61
CA ALA A 109 -29.67 15.06 -13.26
C ALA A 109 -30.46 14.39 -14.40
N MET A 110 -31.74 14.10 -14.17
CA MET A 110 -32.63 13.48 -15.15
C MET A 110 -33.00 14.41 -16.29
N LYS A 111 -33.23 15.69 -16.01
CA LYS A 111 -33.46 16.73 -17.03
C LYS A 111 -32.26 16.87 -17.98
N TYR A 112 -31.05 16.76 -17.44
CA TYR A 112 -29.81 16.84 -18.22
C TYR A 112 -29.29 15.48 -18.70
N ASP A 113 -30.06 14.40 -18.52
CA ASP A 113 -29.70 13.03 -18.91
C ASP A 113 -28.32 12.58 -18.40
N MET A 114 -28.02 12.91 -17.14
CA MET A 114 -26.74 12.59 -16.52
C MET A 114 -26.78 11.22 -15.85
N LYS A 115 -26.29 10.19 -16.54
CA LYS A 115 -26.36 8.80 -16.09
C LYS A 115 -25.70 8.54 -14.72
N TRP A 116 -24.45 8.98 -14.54
CA TRP A 116 -23.71 8.75 -13.29
C TRP A 116 -24.43 9.37 -12.07
N PRO A 117 -24.83 10.67 -12.09
CA PRO A 117 -25.58 11.25 -10.98
C PRO A 117 -26.88 10.53 -10.68
N ILE A 118 -27.64 10.13 -11.71
CA ILE A 118 -28.88 9.38 -11.54
C ILE A 118 -28.59 8.05 -10.81
N SER A 119 -27.63 7.26 -11.28
CA SER A 119 -27.29 5.97 -10.66
C SER A 119 -26.81 6.13 -9.22
N SER A 120 -25.93 7.10 -8.94
CA SER A 120 -25.42 7.35 -7.58
C SER A 120 -26.54 7.74 -6.62
N LEU A 121 -27.38 8.71 -6.99
CA LEU A 121 -28.47 9.19 -6.14
C LEU A 121 -29.57 8.15 -5.96
N THR A 122 -29.74 7.26 -6.93
CA THR A 122 -30.68 6.13 -6.81
C THR A 122 -30.23 5.16 -5.71
N VAL A 123 -28.93 4.89 -5.60
CA VAL A 123 -28.37 4.05 -4.51
C VAL A 123 -28.57 4.73 -3.16
N ASP A 124 -28.30 6.03 -3.07
CA ASP A 124 -28.52 6.81 -1.84
C ASP A 124 -30.01 6.82 -1.43
N LEU A 125 -30.92 6.95 -2.41
CA LEU A 125 -32.36 6.89 -2.17
C LEU A 125 -32.82 5.51 -1.69
N LEU A 126 -32.23 4.43 -2.22
CA LEU A 126 -32.52 3.06 -1.77
C LEU A 126 -32.07 2.81 -0.33
N ALA A 127 -30.96 3.41 0.11
CA ALA A 127 -30.50 3.31 1.49
C ALA A 127 -31.47 3.98 2.50
N ILE A 128 -32.29 4.92 2.06
CA ILE A 128 -33.30 5.61 2.90
C ILE A 128 -34.59 4.79 3.02
N VAL A 129 -34.85 3.85 2.11
CA VAL A 129 -36.10 3.08 2.06
C VAL A 129 -36.46 2.45 3.41
N PRO A 130 -35.55 1.79 4.17
CA PRO A 130 -35.90 1.18 5.46
C PRO A 130 -36.35 2.19 6.52
N HIS A 131 -35.95 3.46 6.40
CA HIS A 131 -36.21 4.49 7.40
C HIS A 131 -37.42 5.37 7.06
N SER A 132 -37.76 5.52 5.78
CA SER A 132 -38.84 6.40 5.32
C SER A 132 -39.48 5.92 4.01
N PRO A 133 -40.05 4.71 3.99
CA PRO A 133 -40.48 4.05 2.75
C PRO A 133 -41.63 4.80 2.05
N LEU A 134 -42.54 5.41 2.81
CA LEU A 134 -43.65 6.22 2.25
C LEU A 134 -43.17 7.47 1.50
N LYS A 135 -42.15 8.15 2.02
CA LYS A 135 -41.58 9.35 1.38
C LYS A 135 -40.88 8.96 0.06
N VAL A 136 -40.05 7.92 0.09
CA VAL A 136 -39.34 7.41 -1.10
C VAL A 136 -40.34 6.95 -2.16
N TRP A 137 -41.39 6.23 -1.76
CA TRP A 137 -42.43 5.76 -2.67
C TRP A 137 -43.20 6.91 -3.34
N ALA A 138 -43.57 7.96 -2.59
CA ALA A 138 -44.32 9.09 -3.13
C ALA A 138 -43.52 9.83 -4.22
N ILE A 139 -42.22 10.00 -3.99
CA ILE A 139 -41.31 10.61 -4.97
C ILE A 139 -41.01 9.71 -6.14
N ALA A 140 -40.72 8.43 -5.91
CA ALA A 140 -40.50 7.51 -7.02
C ALA A 140 -41.74 7.45 -7.93
N SER A 141 -42.94 7.48 -7.34
CA SER A 141 -44.20 7.59 -8.07
C SER A 141 -44.36 8.93 -8.81
N TYR A 142 -44.00 10.05 -8.18
CA TYR A 142 -44.02 11.36 -8.82
C TYR A 142 -43.03 11.44 -9.99
N LEU A 143 -41.81 10.93 -9.83
CA LEU A 143 -40.80 10.88 -10.89
C LEU A 143 -41.20 9.92 -12.02
N ILE A 144 -41.91 8.81 -11.72
CA ILE A 144 -42.53 7.96 -12.74
C ILE A 144 -43.58 8.75 -13.54
N THR A 145 -44.43 9.56 -12.88
CA THR A 145 -45.42 10.40 -13.61
C THR A 145 -44.76 11.43 -14.52
N LEU A 146 -43.57 11.90 -14.15
CA LEU A 146 -42.73 12.77 -14.97
C LEU A 146 -41.89 12.00 -16.02
N ARG A 147 -42.15 10.70 -16.21
CA ARG A 147 -41.50 9.79 -17.17
C ARG A 147 -40.01 9.53 -16.94
N TYR A 148 -39.55 9.73 -15.72
CA TYR A 148 -38.14 9.61 -15.38
C TYR A 148 -37.70 8.18 -14.97
N GLY A 149 -38.62 7.21 -14.84
CA GLY A 149 -38.23 5.78 -14.87
C GLY A 149 -37.68 5.15 -13.58
N LEU A 150 -38.03 5.64 -12.38
CA LEU A 150 -37.66 5.00 -11.09
C LEU A 150 -38.62 3.88 -10.64
N THR A 151 -39.01 2.97 -11.54
CA THR A 151 -39.99 1.91 -11.25
C THR A 151 -39.51 0.93 -10.18
N ASP A 152 -38.23 0.58 -10.16
CA ASP A 152 -37.68 -0.36 -9.18
C ASP A 152 -37.60 0.22 -7.77
N CYS A 153 -37.21 1.49 -7.63
CA CYS A 153 -37.24 2.18 -6.35
C CYS A 153 -38.67 2.31 -5.81
N ALA A 154 -39.63 2.65 -6.67
CA ALA A 154 -41.04 2.70 -6.27
C ALA A 154 -41.54 1.33 -5.81
N ARG A 155 -41.15 0.25 -6.49
CA ARG A 155 -41.54 -1.12 -6.14
C ARG A 155 -40.93 -1.57 -4.81
N LEU A 156 -39.64 -1.34 -4.60
CA LEU A 156 -38.96 -1.69 -3.35
C LEU A 156 -39.50 -0.88 -2.17
N ALA A 157 -39.71 0.43 -2.36
CA ALA A 157 -40.32 1.27 -1.34
C ALA A 157 -41.77 0.84 -1.04
N ALA A 158 -42.58 0.54 -2.06
CA ALA A 158 -43.94 0.02 -1.85
C ALA A 158 -43.94 -1.28 -1.05
N ARG A 159 -42.98 -2.17 -1.28
CA ARG A 159 -42.83 -3.41 -0.52
C ARG A 159 -42.51 -3.15 0.95
N GLU A 160 -41.58 -2.25 1.25
CA GLU A 160 -41.23 -1.89 2.62
C GLU A 160 -42.38 -1.15 3.35
N VAL A 161 -43.19 -0.38 2.62
CA VAL A 161 -44.45 0.18 3.13
C VAL A 161 -45.44 -0.93 3.54
N LEU A 162 -45.49 -2.07 2.84
CA LEU A 162 -46.38 -3.18 3.21
C LEU A 162 -46.00 -3.83 4.54
N GLU A 163 -44.73 -3.78 4.93
CA GLU A 163 -44.26 -4.32 6.21
C GLU A 163 -44.59 -3.39 7.40
N HIS A 164 -44.88 -2.11 7.13
CA HIS A 164 -45.15 -1.09 8.14
C HIS A 164 -46.61 -0.61 8.02
N SER A 165 -47.48 -1.07 8.94
CA SER A 165 -48.92 -0.74 8.97
C SER A 165 -49.21 0.74 8.67
N ILE A 166 -49.97 1.01 7.61
CA ILE A 166 -50.29 2.35 7.07
C ILE A 166 -51.36 3.08 7.93
N ALA A 167 -51.86 2.42 9.00
CA ALA A 167 -52.93 2.94 9.84
C ALA A 167 -52.45 4.12 10.72
N GLY A 168 -52.55 5.35 10.19
CA GLY A 168 -52.50 6.58 10.98
C GLY A 168 -51.39 7.58 10.65
N VAL A 169 -50.56 7.35 9.61
CA VAL A 169 -49.46 8.27 9.28
C VAL A 169 -49.98 9.45 8.45
N HIS A 170 -50.22 10.58 9.10
CA HIS A 170 -50.48 11.85 8.44
C HIS A 170 -49.14 12.46 7.98
N VAL A 171 -48.84 12.36 6.69
CA VAL A 171 -47.62 12.95 6.11
C VAL A 171 -47.91 14.38 5.65
N HIS A 172 -47.41 15.38 6.39
CA HIS A 172 -47.54 16.80 6.09
C HIS A 172 -46.87 17.26 4.77
N SER A 173 -46.25 16.36 4.01
CA SER A 173 -45.53 16.67 2.76
C SER A 173 -46.38 16.50 1.48
N MET A 174 -47.69 16.22 1.58
CA MET A 174 -48.55 15.93 0.42
C MET A 174 -49.27 17.14 -0.20
N GLU A 175 -48.89 18.38 0.15
CA GLU A 175 -49.52 19.59 -0.38
C GLU A 175 -48.94 20.01 -1.76
N SER A 176 -48.96 19.13 -2.78
CA SER A 176 -48.76 19.48 -4.21
C SER A 176 -49.04 18.28 -5.14
N PRO A 177 -49.37 18.53 -6.43
CA PRO A 177 -50.70 18.57 -7.03
C PRO A 177 -51.33 17.18 -7.27
N SER A 178 -52.51 17.18 -7.89
CA SER A 178 -53.43 16.05 -8.20
C SER A 178 -52.86 14.68 -8.64
N SER A 179 -51.56 14.55 -8.97
CA SER A 179 -50.89 13.28 -9.28
C SER A 179 -50.66 12.39 -8.06
N THR A 180 -50.47 12.99 -6.88
CA THR A 180 -50.15 12.28 -5.63
C THR A 180 -51.34 11.49 -5.08
N ALA A 181 -52.57 12.01 -5.25
CA ALA A 181 -53.80 11.32 -4.83
C ALA A 181 -54.09 10.06 -5.67
N LEU A 182 -53.87 10.12 -6.98
CA LEU A 182 -54.03 8.96 -7.86
C LEU A 182 -52.96 7.90 -7.58
N ALA A 183 -51.71 8.31 -7.36
CA ALA A 183 -50.66 7.42 -6.93
C ALA A 183 -51.03 6.75 -5.60
N TYR A 184 -51.48 7.52 -4.61
CA TYR A 184 -51.86 7.00 -3.29
C TYR A 184 -53.04 6.03 -3.38
N HIS A 185 -54.03 6.33 -4.22
CA HIS A 185 -55.12 5.40 -4.52
C HIS A 185 -54.62 4.10 -5.17
N ARG A 186 -53.63 4.17 -6.08
CA ARG A 186 -52.97 2.98 -6.64
C ARG A 186 -52.16 2.20 -5.61
N LEU A 187 -51.55 2.87 -4.62
CA LEU A 187 -50.88 2.20 -3.50
C LEU A 187 -51.87 1.45 -2.61
N LEU A 188 -53.04 2.05 -2.34
CA LEU A 188 -54.12 1.38 -1.61
C LEU A 188 -54.69 0.20 -2.39
N GLN A 189 -54.91 0.34 -3.71
CA GLN A 189 -55.29 -0.78 -4.57
C GLN A 189 -54.22 -1.89 -4.59
N TYR A 190 -52.94 -1.50 -4.59
CA TYR A 190 -51.81 -2.44 -4.49
C TYR A 190 -51.78 -3.11 -3.11
N TYR A 191 -52.07 -2.40 -2.03
CA TYR A 191 -52.22 -2.95 -0.68
C TYR A 191 -53.34 -3.99 -0.62
N ASP A 192 -54.53 -3.66 -1.15
CA ASP A 192 -55.67 -4.57 -1.20
C ASP A 192 -55.38 -5.80 -2.08
N ALA A 193 -54.71 -5.60 -3.22
CA ALA A 193 -54.29 -6.68 -4.12
C ALA A 193 -53.19 -7.57 -3.50
N CYS A 194 -52.24 -6.99 -2.79
CA CYS A 194 -51.20 -7.72 -2.06
C CYS A 194 -51.76 -8.45 -0.85
N ALA A 195 -52.70 -7.87 -0.10
CA ALA A 195 -53.41 -8.57 0.97
C ALA A 195 -54.18 -9.77 0.42
N ALA A 196 -54.89 -9.61 -0.71
CA ALA A 196 -55.57 -10.71 -1.39
C ALA A 196 -54.60 -11.77 -1.95
N ALA A 197 -53.44 -11.35 -2.46
CA ALA A 197 -52.40 -12.24 -2.97
C ALA A 197 -51.64 -12.98 -1.85
N VAL A 198 -51.44 -12.35 -0.69
CA VAL A 198 -50.88 -12.98 0.52
C VAL A 198 -51.88 -13.99 1.09
N ASP A 199 -53.17 -13.67 1.13
CA ASP A 199 -54.23 -14.64 1.47
C ASP A 199 -54.30 -15.82 0.48
N ALA A 200 -53.95 -15.59 -0.79
CA ALA A 200 -53.83 -16.63 -1.81
C ALA A 200 -52.51 -17.42 -1.70
N CYS A 201 -51.40 -16.77 -1.35
CA CYS A 201 -50.09 -17.38 -1.16
C CYS A 201 -49.99 -18.15 0.16
N ILE A 202 -50.67 -17.75 1.23
CA ILE A 202 -50.82 -18.54 2.47
C ILE A 202 -51.57 -19.85 2.16
N LYS A 203 -52.48 -19.84 1.17
CA LYS A 203 -53.14 -21.06 0.64
C LYS A 203 -52.26 -21.85 -0.34
N ALA A 204 -51.29 -21.21 -0.99
CA ALA A 204 -50.39 -21.84 -1.97
C ALA A 204 -49.03 -22.29 -1.38
N ALA A 205 -48.64 -21.79 -0.19
CA ALA A 205 -47.41 -22.12 0.53
C ALA A 205 -47.41 -23.51 1.19
N ALA A 206 -48.09 -24.47 0.56
CA ALA A 206 -47.97 -25.90 0.78
C ALA A 206 -47.19 -26.62 -0.35
N ALA A 207 -46.58 -25.89 -1.30
CA ALA A 207 -45.81 -26.50 -2.39
C ALA A 207 -44.55 -25.69 -2.80
N GLN A 208 -43.43 -26.12 -2.21
CA GLN A 208 -42.02 -26.13 -2.66
C GLN A 208 -41.38 -25.00 -3.51
N ASN A 209 -40.17 -24.66 -3.06
CA ASN A 209 -39.08 -23.93 -3.72
C ASN A 209 -38.38 -24.76 -4.80
N VAL A 210 -37.70 -24.10 -5.77
CA VAL A 210 -36.23 -24.19 -6.03
C VAL A 210 -35.80 -23.47 -7.34
N THR A 211 -34.83 -22.56 -7.16
CA THR A 211 -33.68 -22.06 -7.98
C THR A 211 -33.74 -21.81 -9.50
N MET A 212 -33.13 -20.69 -9.91
CA MET A 212 -32.46 -20.51 -11.22
C MET A 212 -31.01 -20.02 -11.06
N SER A 213 -30.20 -20.42 -12.05
CA SER A 213 -28.75 -20.27 -12.23
C SER A 213 -28.37 -19.01 -13.02
N ASP A 214 -27.22 -18.43 -12.70
CA ASP A 214 -26.57 -17.36 -13.48
C ASP A 214 -25.50 -17.91 -14.44
N ASN A 215 -25.47 -17.38 -15.66
CA ASN A 215 -24.38 -17.48 -16.62
C ASN A 215 -24.13 -16.07 -17.17
N ASN A 216 -22.88 -15.59 -17.21
CA ASN A 216 -22.27 -15.19 -18.48
C ASN A 216 -20.79 -14.79 -18.40
N ILE A 217 -20.15 -15.06 -19.54
CA ILE A 217 -18.74 -15.05 -19.90
C ILE A 217 -18.26 -13.61 -20.17
N ALA A 218 -17.10 -13.26 -19.62
CA ALA A 218 -16.38 -12.03 -19.94
C ALA A 218 -15.42 -12.27 -21.11
N THR A 219 -15.68 -11.62 -22.24
CA THR A 219 -14.75 -11.48 -23.37
C THR A 219 -14.06 -10.12 -23.21
N SER A 220 -12.73 -10.07 -23.15
CA SER A 220 -11.97 -8.80 -23.11
C SER A 220 -12.03 -8.09 -24.47
N PRO A 221 -12.35 -6.79 -24.53
CA PRO A 221 -12.17 -5.99 -25.74
C PRO A 221 -11.17 -4.83 -25.52
N ALA A 222 -10.82 -4.18 -26.63
CA ALA A 222 -10.12 -2.89 -26.66
C ALA A 222 -10.64 -1.91 -25.59
N LEU A 223 -9.76 -1.06 -25.08
CA LEU A 223 -10.06 -0.04 -24.06
C LEU A 223 -11.39 0.66 -24.38
N GLY A 224 -12.41 0.36 -23.59
CA GLY A 224 -13.75 0.91 -23.77
C GLY A 224 -13.84 2.36 -23.32
N HIS A 225 -15.01 2.97 -23.52
CA HIS A 225 -15.34 4.30 -23.02
C HIS A 225 -14.89 4.49 -21.54
N PRO A 226 -14.16 5.57 -21.20
CA PRO A 226 -14.02 6.83 -21.94
C PRO A 226 -12.73 6.97 -22.78
N PHE A 227 -11.95 5.91 -22.94
CA PHE A 227 -10.61 5.97 -23.55
C PHE A 227 -10.62 5.89 -25.09
N ASP A 228 -11.80 5.79 -25.69
CA ASP A 228 -12.06 5.77 -27.13
C ASP A 228 -12.41 7.15 -27.71
N LEU A 229 -12.35 8.22 -26.89
CA LEU A 229 -12.79 9.56 -27.27
C LEU A 229 -11.76 10.33 -28.11
N PRO A 230 -12.16 10.94 -29.24
CA PRO A 230 -11.26 11.67 -30.14
C PRO A 230 -10.88 13.07 -29.62
N SER A 231 -11.52 13.55 -28.55
CA SER A 231 -11.28 14.87 -27.93
C SER A 231 -10.09 14.90 -26.96
N THR A 232 -9.36 13.79 -26.84
CA THR A 232 -8.27 13.62 -25.88
C THR A 232 -7.02 14.37 -26.33
N ASP A 233 -6.34 15.02 -25.38
CA ASP A 233 -5.25 15.97 -25.63
C ASP A 233 -3.91 15.56 -24.98
N ILE A 234 -3.88 14.38 -24.34
CA ILE A 234 -2.70 13.74 -23.76
C ILE A 234 -2.88 12.22 -23.77
N THR A 235 -1.77 11.49 -23.89
CA THR A 235 -1.75 10.03 -23.77
C THR A 235 -0.90 9.64 -22.56
N LEU A 236 -1.47 8.89 -21.62
CA LEU A 236 -0.72 8.27 -20.54
C LEU A 236 -0.32 6.86 -20.97
N ARG A 237 0.97 6.53 -20.88
CA ARG A 237 1.47 5.18 -21.20
C ARG A 237 1.79 4.45 -19.91
N SER A 238 1.14 3.32 -19.66
CA SER A 238 1.46 2.46 -18.50
C SER A 238 2.79 1.73 -18.66
N ALA A 239 3.28 1.12 -17.59
CA ALA A 239 4.54 0.35 -17.59
C ALA A 239 4.50 -0.88 -18.51
N ASP A 240 3.32 -1.46 -18.73
CA ASP A 240 3.05 -2.54 -19.69
C ASP A 240 2.73 -2.04 -21.11
N ASN A 241 3.04 -0.77 -21.41
CA ASN A 241 2.88 -0.12 -22.72
C ASN A 241 1.44 -0.04 -23.22
N VAL A 242 0.46 0.08 -22.33
CA VAL A 242 -0.92 0.39 -22.67
C VAL A 242 -1.08 1.91 -22.73
N ASP A 243 -1.54 2.41 -23.88
CA ASP A 243 -1.75 3.84 -24.12
C ASP A 243 -3.19 4.24 -23.78
N PHE A 244 -3.35 5.19 -22.86
CA PHE A 244 -4.62 5.75 -22.40
C PHE A 244 -4.78 7.18 -22.92
N PRO A 245 -5.59 7.42 -23.96
CA PRO A 245 -5.94 8.76 -24.39
C PRO A 245 -6.85 9.39 -23.33
N VAL A 246 -6.47 10.54 -22.78
CA VAL A 246 -7.21 11.23 -21.71
C VAL A 246 -7.21 12.74 -21.88
N HIS A 247 -7.96 13.43 -21.02
CA HIS A 247 -8.08 14.88 -21.00
C HIS A 247 -7.17 15.48 -19.91
N LYS A 248 -6.25 16.37 -20.28
CA LYS A 248 -5.38 17.12 -19.37
C LYS A 248 -6.17 17.84 -18.29
N LEU A 249 -7.33 18.38 -18.65
CA LEU A 249 -8.24 19.06 -17.73
C LEU A 249 -8.70 18.14 -16.60
N ILE A 250 -9.18 16.92 -16.91
CA ILE A 250 -9.67 15.99 -15.89
C ILE A 250 -8.53 15.57 -14.97
N LEU A 251 -7.34 15.30 -15.53
CA LEU A 251 -6.15 15.01 -14.74
C LEU A 251 -5.76 16.18 -13.82
N SER A 252 -5.76 17.41 -14.34
CA SER A 252 -5.36 18.61 -13.59
C SER A 252 -6.34 18.96 -12.46
N VAL A 253 -7.64 18.72 -12.66
CA VAL A 253 -8.65 18.89 -11.60
C VAL A 253 -8.54 17.77 -10.57
N SER A 254 -8.20 16.55 -10.99
CA SER A 254 -8.12 15.38 -10.10
C SER A 254 -6.82 15.29 -9.30
N SER A 255 -5.73 15.92 -9.77
CA SER A 255 -4.38 15.73 -9.26
C SER A 255 -3.60 17.05 -9.30
N ALA A 256 -3.16 17.50 -8.13
CA ALA A 256 -2.25 18.64 -8.03
C ALA A 256 -0.92 18.35 -8.73
N PHE A 257 -0.40 17.13 -8.58
CA PHE A 257 0.81 16.68 -9.27
C PHE A 257 0.70 16.83 -10.79
N PHE A 258 -0.37 16.34 -11.40
CA PHE A 258 -0.55 16.44 -12.85
C PHE A 258 -0.81 17.89 -13.29
N ARG A 259 -1.56 18.68 -12.50
CA ARG A 259 -1.74 20.11 -12.78
C ARG A 259 -0.39 20.83 -12.88
N ASP A 260 0.49 20.59 -11.90
CA ASP A 260 1.80 21.24 -11.84
C ASP A 260 2.73 20.71 -12.94
N MET A 261 2.76 19.40 -13.18
CA MET A 261 3.53 18.77 -14.26
C MET A 261 3.10 19.29 -15.65
N LEU A 262 1.79 19.41 -15.91
CA LEU A 262 1.24 19.86 -17.19
C LEU A 262 1.33 21.38 -17.39
N SER A 263 1.61 22.13 -16.33
CA SER A 263 1.87 23.58 -16.41
C SER A 263 3.27 23.91 -16.94
N LEU A 264 4.18 22.92 -16.92
CA LEU A 264 5.55 23.10 -17.42
C LEU A 264 5.57 23.18 -18.96
N PRO A 265 6.39 24.07 -19.55
CA PRO A 265 6.55 24.12 -20.99
C PRO A 265 7.11 22.79 -21.51
N PRO A 266 6.60 22.27 -22.64
CA PRO A 266 7.09 21.01 -23.18
C PRO A 266 8.58 21.12 -23.49
N PRO A 267 9.36 20.02 -23.31
CA PRO A 267 10.74 19.98 -23.74
C PRO A 267 10.81 20.30 -25.25
N ARG A 268 11.73 21.19 -25.64
CA ARG A 268 11.93 21.56 -27.04
C ARG A 268 12.55 20.37 -27.77
N ASP A 269 11.77 19.67 -28.57
CA ASP A 269 12.30 18.66 -29.49
C ASP A 269 12.95 19.36 -30.69
N ASP A 270 14.28 19.32 -30.72
CA ASP A 270 15.06 19.56 -31.93
C ASP A 270 14.90 18.36 -32.88
N ALA A 271 14.35 18.64 -34.06
CA ALA A 271 14.46 17.88 -35.31
C ALA A 271 13.84 16.46 -35.41
N THR A 272 12.70 16.32 -36.10
CA THR A 272 12.65 15.96 -37.54
C THR A 272 11.21 15.73 -38.00
N SER A 273 10.95 16.13 -39.24
CA SER A 273 9.64 16.24 -39.86
C SER A 273 9.06 14.90 -40.27
N THR A 274 7.79 14.63 -39.95
CA THR A 274 6.87 13.96 -40.86
C THR A 274 5.52 14.68 -40.84
N LYS A 275 4.97 14.95 -42.02
CA LYS A 275 3.68 15.62 -42.20
C LYS A 275 2.56 14.66 -41.79
N SER A 276 2.13 14.66 -40.53
CA SER A 276 0.81 14.21 -40.10
C SER A 276 -0.07 15.43 -39.79
N LEU A 277 -1.36 15.38 -40.15
CA LEU A 277 -2.31 16.50 -40.06
C LEU A 277 -2.77 16.87 -38.63
N SER A 278 -2.03 16.46 -37.61
CA SER A 278 -2.19 16.89 -36.22
C SER A 278 -0.87 16.63 -35.49
N PRO A 279 -0.41 17.51 -34.59
CA PRO A 279 0.72 17.19 -33.73
C PRO A 279 0.36 15.94 -32.90
N PRO A 280 1.25 14.95 -32.79
CA PRO A 280 0.99 13.79 -31.93
C PRO A 280 0.79 14.28 -30.49
N SER A 281 -0.31 13.84 -29.85
CA SER A 281 -0.58 14.17 -28.45
C SER A 281 0.61 13.79 -27.58
N PRO A 282 1.00 14.62 -26.59
CA PRO A 282 2.14 14.31 -25.73
C PRO A 282 1.91 13.00 -24.99
N VAL A 283 2.92 12.13 -25.01
CA VAL A 283 2.90 10.83 -24.32
C VAL A 283 3.64 10.96 -22.99
N VAL A 284 2.98 10.65 -21.88
CA VAL A 284 3.57 10.66 -20.54
C VAL A 284 3.66 9.22 -20.01
N PRO A 285 4.87 8.69 -19.76
CA PRO A 285 5.04 7.36 -19.20
C PRO A 285 4.74 7.35 -17.70
N LEU A 286 4.03 6.31 -17.24
CA LEU A 286 3.68 6.02 -15.86
C LEU A 286 4.32 4.70 -15.42
N ALA A 287 4.53 4.52 -14.12
CA ALA A 287 5.23 3.35 -13.58
C ALA A 287 4.30 2.16 -13.26
N GLU A 288 2.99 2.39 -13.29
CA GLU A 288 1.95 1.44 -12.92
C GLU A 288 1.45 0.70 -14.15
N ASP A 289 0.89 -0.49 -13.93
CA ASP A 289 0.30 -1.30 -14.99
C ASP A 289 -1.02 -0.71 -15.53
N GLY A 290 -1.39 -1.15 -16.74
CA GLY A 290 -2.57 -0.65 -17.43
C GLY A 290 -3.87 -0.86 -16.65
N LYS A 291 -4.04 -1.99 -15.96
CA LYS A 291 -5.26 -2.28 -15.19
C LYS A 291 -5.41 -1.30 -14.01
N THR A 292 -4.31 -0.99 -13.32
CA THR A 292 -4.28 -0.01 -12.23
C THR A 292 -4.61 1.40 -12.73
N ILE A 293 -3.97 1.84 -13.81
CA ILE A 293 -4.18 3.18 -14.40
C ILE A 293 -5.59 3.32 -14.96
N GLU A 294 -6.09 2.32 -15.68
CA GLU A 294 -7.45 2.31 -16.22
C GLU A 294 -8.48 2.56 -15.12
N ARG A 295 -8.37 1.81 -14.02
CA ARG A 295 -9.30 1.92 -12.89
C ARG A 295 -9.19 3.27 -12.20
N LEU A 296 -7.97 3.74 -11.94
CA LEU A 296 -7.76 5.06 -11.36
C LEU A 296 -8.40 6.16 -12.19
N LEU A 297 -8.20 6.13 -13.51
CA LEU A 297 -8.76 7.10 -14.45
C LEU A 297 -10.28 7.01 -14.50
N ARG A 298 -10.87 5.81 -14.54
CA ARG A 298 -12.34 5.65 -14.52
C ARG A 298 -12.98 6.24 -13.28
N LEU A 299 -12.28 6.24 -12.14
CA LEU A 299 -12.76 6.90 -10.94
C LEU A 299 -12.86 8.44 -11.17
N CYS A 300 -11.88 9.04 -11.85
CA CYS A 300 -11.82 10.48 -12.15
C CYS A 300 -12.82 10.97 -13.22
N TYR A 301 -13.25 10.10 -14.12
CA TYR A 301 -14.20 10.50 -15.17
C TYR A 301 -15.65 10.49 -14.66
N PRO A 302 -16.53 11.36 -15.22
CA PRO A 302 -17.96 11.41 -14.89
C PRO A 302 -18.74 10.26 -15.54
N ILE A 303 -18.31 9.02 -15.30
CA ILE A 303 -18.87 7.80 -15.86
C ILE A 303 -19.27 6.85 -14.73
N ASP A 304 -20.15 5.89 -15.03
CA ASP A 304 -20.54 4.83 -14.09
C ASP A 304 -19.31 4.16 -13.46
N LYS A 305 -19.20 4.31 -12.14
CA LYS A 305 -18.09 3.80 -11.35
C LYS A 305 -18.37 2.34 -11.07
N GLN A 306 -17.61 1.47 -11.73
CA GLN A 306 -17.68 0.04 -11.46
C GLN A 306 -17.17 -0.22 -10.03
N PRO A 307 -17.88 -1.01 -9.22
CA PRO A 307 -17.44 -1.31 -7.86
C PRO A 307 -16.12 -2.08 -7.92
N LEU A 308 -15.20 -1.72 -7.01
CA LEU A 308 -13.96 -2.44 -6.80
C LEU A 308 -14.21 -3.37 -5.60
N ASP A 309 -14.66 -4.59 -5.86
CA ASP A 309 -15.07 -5.52 -4.80
C ASP A 309 -13.89 -6.33 -4.21
N ASP A 310 -12.78 -6.45 -4.96
CA ASP A 310 -11.59 -7.20 -4.52
C ASP A 310 -10.51 -6.27 -3.95
N LEU A 311 -9.97 -6.65 -2.80
CA LEU A 311 -8.88 -5.94 -2.12
C LEU A 311 -7.59 -5.91 -2.95
N LYS A 312 -7.30 -6.99 -3.70
CA LYS A 312 -6.12 -7.06 -4.58
C LYS A 312 -6.15 -6.00 -5.68
N ASP A 313 -7.34 -5.55 -5.98
CA ASP A 313 -7.71 -4.66 -7.05
C ASP A 313 -7.79 -3.20 -6.58
N ILE A 314 -8.09 -2.97 -5.29
CA ILE A 314 -8.11 -1.65 -4.65
C ILE A 314 -6.71 -1.14 -4.35
N ALA A 315 -5.83 -2.00 -3.81
CA ALA A 315 -4.56 -1.55 -3.25
C ALA A 315 -3.59 -0.92 -4.27
N PRO A 316 -3.39 -1.47 -5.48
CA PRO A 316 -2.56 -0.83 -6.51
C PRO A 316 -3.12 0.53 -6.92
N VAL A 317 -4.45 0.64 -7.05
CA VAL A 317 -5.14 1.87 -7.45
C VAL A 317 -5.01 2.94 -6.35
N LEU A 318 -5.11 2.56 -5.08
CA LEU A 318 -4.92 3.47 -3.95
C LEU A 318 -3.47 3.97 -3.86
N LYS A 319 -2.47 3.08 -4.06
CA LYS A 319 -1.06 3.49 -4.12
C LYS A 319 -0.80 4.47 -5.26
N ALA A 320 -1.37 4.21 -6.43
CA ALA A 320 -1.28 5.12 -7.57
C ALA A 320 -1.96 6.46 -7.27
N ALA A 321 -3.15 6.45 -6.67
CA ALA A 321 -3.87 7.66 -6.26
C ALA A 321 -3.06 8.50 -5.26
N LEU A 322 -2.41 7.87 -4.27
CA LEU A 322 -1.52 8.54 -3.32
C LEU A 322 -0.29 9.12 -4.02
N LYS A 323 0.36 8.35 -4.90
CA LYS A 323 1.54 8.79 -5.65
C LYS A 323 1.26 10.01 -6.52
N TYR A 324 0.09 10.04 -7.16
CA TYR A 324 -0.33 11.14 -8.04
C TYR A 324 -1.15 12.21 -7.32
N ASP A 325 -1.20 12.20 -5.99
CA ASP A 325 -1.94 13.18 -5.17
C ASP A 325 -3.38 13.40 -5.65
N MET A 326 -4.12 12.30 -5.80
CA MET A 326 -5.51 12.27 -6.25
C MET A 326 -6.48 12.15 -5.08
N GLU A 327 -6.87 13.30 -4.53
CA GLU A 327 -7.64 13.40 -3.28
C GLU A 327 -8.97 12.63 -3.30
N TRP A 328 -9.77 12.78 -4.37
CA TRP A 328 -11.08 12.13 -4.45
C TRP A 328 -10.99 10.59 -4.59
N PRO A 329 -10.15 10.00 -5.46
CA PRO A 329 -9.91 8.56 -5.47
C PRO A 329 -9.37 8.00 -4.15
N ILE A 330 -8.44 8.69 -3.47
CA ILE A 330 -7.92 8.28 -2.16
C ILE A 330 -9.06 8.14 -1.15
N ARG A 331 -9.92 9.16 -1.03
CA ARG A 331 -11.07 9.14 -0.11
C ARG A 331 -12.06 8.01 -0.42
N LEU A 332 -12.41 7.83 -1.70
CA LEU A 332 -13.36 6.79 -2.12
C LEU A 332 -12.84 5.40 -1.76
N LEU A 333 -11.60 5.09 -2.15
CA LEU A 333 -11.01 3.78 -1.91
C LEU A 333 -10.79 3.51 -0.41
N THR A 334 -10.44 4.54 0.35
CA THR A 334 -10.33 4.43 1.83
C THR A 334 -11.68 4.08 2.46
N ARG A 335 -12.78 4.68 2.00
CA ARG A 335 -14.14 4.33 2.45
C ARG A 335 -14.49 2.88 2.10
N ASP A 336 -14.16 2.44 0.89
CA ASP A 336 -14.46 1.08 0.45
C ASP A 336 -13.64 0.05 1.27
N LEU A 337 -12.38 0.36 1.61
CA LEU A 337 -11.58 -0.43 2.55
C LEU A 337 -12.19 -0.50 3.96
N LEU A 338 -12.76 0.60 4.47
CA LEU A 338 -13.48 0.61 5.75
C LEU A 338 -14.71 -0.32 5.73
N ALA A 339 -15.42 -0.40 4.60
CA ALA A 339 -16.56 -1.30 4.45
C ALA A 339 -16.16 -2.78 4.41
N ILE A 340 -14.96 -3.09 3.89
CA ILE A 340 -14.41 -4.45 3.83
C ILE A 340 -13.76 -4.87 5.16
N MET A 341 -13.31 -3.90 5.97
CA MET A 341 -12.56 -4.12 7.20
C MET A 341 -13.15 -5.18 8.15
N PRO A 342 -14.47 -5.21 8.43
CA PRO A 342 -15.03 -6.23 9.33
C PRO A 342 -14.89 -7.67 8.81
N LYS A 343 -14.74 -7.85 7.49
CA LYS A 343 -14.60 -9.19 6.86
C LYS A 343 -13.15 -9.62 6.71
N ALA A 344 -12.22 -8.67 6.60
CA ALA A 344 -10.82 -8.96 6.32
C ALA A 344 -9.86 -7.95 6.98
N PRO A 345 -9.86 -7.83 8.32
CA PRO A 345 -9.17 -6.73 9.00
C PRO A 345 -7.64 -6.81 8.84
N LEU A 346 -7.05 -8.01 8.81
CA LEU A 346 -5.60 -8.17 8.61
C LEU A 346 -5.15 -7.77 7.21
N LYS A 347 -5.95 -8.04 6.18
CA LYS A 347 -5.66 -7.60 4.81
C LYS A 347 -5.72 -6.08 4.71
N VAL A 348 -6.77 -5.47 5.25
CA VAL A 348 -6.92 -4.01 5.27
C VAL A 348 -5.79 -3.36 6.08
N TRP A 349 -5.39 -3.94 7.20
CA TRP A 349 -4.23 -3.49 7.98
C TRP A 349 -2.95 -3.49 7.15
N ALA A 350 -2.63 -4.60 6.48
CA ALA A 350 -1.43 -4.70 5.67
C ALA A 350 -1.41 -3.68 4.52
N TYR A 351 -2.54 -3.49 3.84
CA TYR A 351 -2.65 -2.47 2.79
C TYR A 351 -2.52 -1.05 3.34
N ALA A 352 -3.09 -0.77 4.50
CA ALA A 352 -2.94 0.52 5.15
C ALA A 352 -1.47 0.81 5.51
N CYS A 353 -0.73 -0.18 5.98
CA CYS A 353 0.73 -0.07 6.20
C CYS A 353 1.47 0.25 4.90
N GLN A 354 1.19 -0.51 3.84
CA GLN A 354 1.84 -0.31 2.54
C GLN A 354 1.52 1.06 1.90
N CYS A 355 0.37 1.66 2.25
CA CYS A 355 -0.06 2.95 1.74
C CYS A 355 0.27 4.12 2.67
N GLY A 356 0.88 3.88 3.84
CA GLY A 356 1.17 4.93 4.81
C GLY A 356 -0.07 5.51 5.52
N LEU A 357 -1.22 4.81 5.48
CA LEU A 357 -2.50 5.31 6.01
C LEU A 357 -2.66 4.96 7.50
N GLU A 358 -2.16 5.83 8.38
CA GLU A 358 -2.06 5.54 9.81
C GLU A 358 -3.42 5.31 10.50
N ASP A 359 -4.42 6.13 10.18
CA ASP A 359 -5.76 6.02 10.80
C ASP A 359 -6.49 4.74 10.38
N LEU A 360 -6.32 4.34 9.11
CA LEU A 360 -6.88 3.09 8.59
C LEU A 360 -6.16 1.88 9.20
N ALA A 361 -4.83 1.92 9.29
CA ALA A 361 -4.03 0.88 9.92
C ALA A 361 -4.41 0.71 11.39
N ARG A 362 -4.61 1.82 12.12
CA ARG A 362 -5.08 1.81 13.52
C ARG A 362 -6.45 1.19 13.67
N SER A 363 -7.38 1.54 12.79
CA SER A 363 -8.75 1.03 12.84
C SER A 363 -8.78 -0.47 12.53
N ALA A 364 -8.02 -0.91 11.53
CA ALA A 364 -7.87 -2.32 11.20
C ALA A 364 -7.18 -3.12 12.32
N ALA A 365 -6.16 -2.56 12.98
CA ALA A 365 -5.48 -3.20 14.11
C ALA A 365 -6.42 -3.44 15.30
N ARG A 366 -7.37 -2.52 15.56
CA ARG A 366 -8.40 -2.73 16.59
C ARG A 366 -9.32 -3.91 16.26
N GLU A 367 -9.74 -4.01 15.01
CA GLU A 367 -10.55 -5.16 14.56
C GLU A 367 -9.77 -6.48 14.66
N VAL A 368 -8.48 -6.48 14.30
CA VAL A 368 -7.59 -7.65 14.50
C VAL A 368 -7.48 -8.04 15.98
N LEU A 369 -7.34 -7.05 16.88
CA LEU A 369 -7.33 -7.31 18.33
C LEU A 369 -8.69 -7.87 18.79
N GLY A 370 -9.81 -7.30 18.34
CA GLY A 370 -11.15 -7.79 18.62
C GLY A 370 -11.32 -9.26 18.25
N GLU A 371 -10.91 -9.65 17.04
CA GLU A 371 -10.90 -11.05 16.58
C GLU A 371 -9.97 -11.94 17.43
N SER A 372 -8.78 -11.43 17.78
CA SER A 372 -7.78 -12.17 18.55
C SER A 372 -8.20 -12.43 20.01
N THR A 373 -9.09 -11.60 20.55
CA THR A 373 -9.63 -11.73 21.92
C THR A 373 -10.86 -12.63 22.03
N LYS A 374 -11.36 -13.21 20.93
CA LYS A 374 -12.47 -14.17 20.96
C LYS A 374 -12.05 -15.43 21.71
N GLY A 375 -12.51 -15.59 22.95
CA GLY A 375 -12.21 -16.74 23.81
C GLY A 375 -11.46 -16.34 25.08
N ASP A 376 -10.40 -17.07 25.42
CA ASP A 376 -9.55 -16.73 26.57
C ASP A 376 -8.70 -15.48 26.26
N ASN A 377 -8.78 -14.47 27.12
CA ASN A 377 -8.16 -13.16 26.91
C ASN A 377 -6.74 -13.07 27.51
N THR A 378 -6.00 -14.18 27.50
CA THR A 378 -4.59 -14.22 27.93
C THR A 378 -3.65 -13.82 26.80
N LYS A 379 -2.47 -13.27 27.12
CA LYS A 379 -1.46 -12.87 26.13
C LYS A 379 -1.10 -14.01 25.17
N SER A 380 -0.95 -15.23 25.69
CA SER A 380 -0.63 -16.42 24.88
C SER A 380 -1.78 -16.81 23.95
N SER A 381 -3.02 -16.79 24.43
CA SER A 381 -4.21 -17.09 23.62
C SER A 381 -4.38 -16.10 22.46
N ARG A 382 -4.18 -14.79 22.71
CA ARG A 382 -4.23 -13.77 21.65
C ARG A 382 -3.22 -14.01 20.54
N LEU A 383 -1.97 -14.37 20.89
CA LEU A 383 -0.94 -14.68 19.90
C LEU A 383 -1.26 -15.94 19.10
N VAL A 384 -1.84 -16.96 19.73
CA VAL A 384 -2.27 -18.20 19.05
C VAL A 384 -3.40 -17.89 18.07
N ASN A 385 -4.41 -17.12 18.47
CA ASN A 385 -5.50 -16.69 17.60
C ASN A 385 -5.01 -15.83 16.43
N PHE A 386 -4.10 -14.91 16.70
CA PHE A 386 -3.46 -14.10 15.65
C PHE A 386 -2.66 -14.96 14.66
N GLY A 387 -1.90 -15.94 15.17
CA GLY A 387 -1.18 -16.92 14.33
C GLY A 387 -2.13 -17.77 13.48
N ALA A 388 -3.25 -18.23 14.04
CA ALA A 388 -4.28 -18.96 13.31
C ALA A 388 -4.93 -18.11 12.20
N MET A 389 -5.17 -16.83 12.48
CA MET A 389 -5.68 -15.88 11.49
C MET A 389 -4.72 -15.72 10.31
N LEU A 390 -3.43 -15.49 10.59
CA LEU A 390 -2.36 -15.45 9.58
C LEU A 390 -2.28 -16.76 8.78
N GLY A 391 -2.34 -17.91 9.45
CA GLY A 391 -2.33 -19.22 8.81
C GLY A 391 -3.52 -19.45 7.87
N SER A 392 -4.71 -18.94 8.23
CA SER A 392 -5.91 -19.06 7.39
C SER A 392 -5.88 -18.17 6.14
N ILE A 393 -5.26 -17.00 6.24
CA ILE A 393 -5.22 -16.00 5.16
C ILE A 393 -4.07 -16.27 4.19
N GLY A 394 -2.94 -16.74 4.72
CA GLY A 394 -1.67 -16.83 3.99
C GLY A 394 -0.70 -15.73 4.39
N LEU A 395 0.59 -15.98 4.17
CA LEU A 395 1.67 -15.04 4.46
C LEU A 395 1.84 -13.98 3.35
N ASP A 396 1.18 -14.14 2.21
CA ASP A 396 1.13 -13.16 1.13
C ASP A 396 0.61 -11.80 1.59
N VAL A 397 -0.26 -11.78 2.61
CA VAL A 397 -0.74 -10.54 3.23
C VAL A 397 0.38 -9.65 3.80
N LEU A 398 1.52 -10.23 4.17
CA LEU A 398 2.66 -9.50 4.73
C LEU A 398 3.63 -8.96 3.67
N GLU A 399 3.38 -9.25 2.39
CA GLU A 399 4.21 -8.74 1.29
C GLU A 399 4.15 -7.21 1.23
N GLY A 400 5.32 -6.56 1.19
CA GLY A 400 5.42 -5.09 1.21
C GLY A 400 5.19 -4.44 2.59
N VAL A 401 4.90 -5.20 3.65
CA VAL A 401 4.83 -4.69 5.03
C VAL A 401 6.21 -4.77 5.70
N THR A 402 6.54 -3.79 6.53
CA THR A 402 7.83 -3.74 7.25
C THR A 402 7.82 -4.62 8.51
N ALA A 403 8.98 -5.12 8.93
CA ALA A 403 9.13 -5.85 10.17
C ALA A 403 8.74 -5.01 11.40
N SER A 404 8.98 -3.69 11.35
CA SER A 404 8.57 -2.78 12.42
C SER A 404 7.06 -2.66 12.54
N ASP A 405 6.32 -2.59 11.44
CA ASP A 405 4.86 -2.49 11.50
C ASP A 405 4.25 -3.77 12.04
N TYR A 406 4.78 -4.93 11.61
CA TYR A 406 4.36 -6.22 12.15
C TYR A 406 4.68 -6.35 13.65
N PHE A 407 5.85 -5.86 14.10
CA PHE A 407 6.18 -5.79 15.52
C PHE A 407 5.18 -4.93 16.29
N ARG A 408 4.86 -3.72 15.81
CA ARG A 408 3.91 -2.82 16.45
C ARG A 408 2.52 -3.44 16.56
N LEU A 409 2.04 -4.11 15.51
CA LEU A 409 0.76 -4.83 15.56
C LEU A 409 0.79 -5.95 16.62
N ARG A 410 1.87 -6.74 16.65
CA ARG A 410 2.02 -7.84 17.61
C ARG A 410 2.06 -7.33 19.06
N GLU A 411 2.83 -6.28 19.33
CA GLU A 411 2.89 -5.67 20.66
C GLU A 411 1.54 -5.06 21.06
N TYR A 412 0.81 -4.47 20.11
CA TYR A 412 -0.55 -3.98 20.35
C TYR A 412 -1.54 -5.11 20.71
N ILE A 413 -1.43 -6.26 20.05
CA ILE A 413 -2.23 -7.45 20.39
C ILE A 413 -1.88 -7.95 21.81
N LEU A 414 -0.59 -7.92 22.16
CA LEU A 414 -0.09 -8.32 23.48
C LEU A 414 -0.48 -7.37 24.62
N SER A 415 -0.45 -6.05 24.39
CA SER A 415 -0.88 -5.05 25.36
C SER A 415 -2.39 -5.09 25.60
N GLY A 416 -3.16 -5.39 24.56
CA GLY A 416 -4.62 -5.20 24.57
C GLY A 416 -4.98 -3.71 24.58
N GLU A 417 -6.24 -3.39 24.88
CA GLU A 417 -6.75 -2.00 24.89
C GLU A 417 -6.13 -1.12 26.00
N CYS A 418 -5.25 -1.66 26.85
CA CYS A 418 -4.60 -0.90 27.91
C CYS A 418 -3.38 -0.12 27.39
N GLU A 419 -3.55 1.20 27.40
CA GLU A 419 -2.56 2.28 27.32
C GLU A 419 -1.98 2.69 25.95
N ALA A 420 -2.08 4.01 25.72
CA ALA A 420 -1.43 4.86 24.73
C ALA A 420 -1.74 4.62 23.24
N ARG A 421 -1.86 5.74 22.53
CA ARG A 421 -2.19 5.87 21.10
C ARG A 421 -1.36 4.88 20.30
N PHE A 422 -1.98 3.82 19.76
CA PHE A 422 -1.34 2.98 18.75
C PHE A 422 -0.81 3.89 17.63
N VAL A 423 0.50 4.09 17.58
CA VAL A 423 1.19 4.79 16.50
C VAL A 423 1.50 3.71 15.47
N ALA A 424 0.60 3.58 14.49
CA ALA A 424 0.56 2.40 13.64
C ALA A 424 1.83 2.25 12.79
N LEU A 425 2.37 3.38 12.31
CA LEU A 425 3.40 3.42 11.27
C LEU A 425 4.63 4.25 11.64
N SER A 426 4.57 5.06 12.70
CA SER A 426 5.69 5.90 13.15
C SER A 426 6.26 5.41 14.49
N PRO A 427 7.59 5.43 14.68
CA PRO A 427 8.19 5.06 15.94
C PRO A 427 7.82 6.07 17.04
N ASN A 428 7.43 5.58 18.21
CA ASN A 428 7.34 6.41 19.41
C ASN A 428 8.76 6.72 19.88
N LEU A 429 9.24 7.94 19.63
CA LEU A 429 10.56 8.42 20.07
C LEU A 429 10.71 8.48 21.60
N SER A 430 9.69 8.09 22.37
CA SER A 430 9.63 8.25 23.83
C SER A 430 9.91 6.97 24.63
N ASP A 431 9.71 5.78 24.04
CA ASP A 431 9.85 4.48 24.75
C ASP A 431 11.09 3.68 24.32
N VAL A 432 12.00 4.31 23.58
CA VAL A 432 13.33 3.74 23.35
C VAL A 432 14.04 3.77 24.70
N VAL A 433 14.17 2.60 25.33
CA VAL A 433 15.25 2.37 26.29
C VAL A 433 16.54 2.52 25.48
N ASP A 434 17.00 3.77 25.39
CA ASP A 434 18.31 4.13 24.90
C ASP A 434 19.33 3.41 25.79
N THR A 435 19.85 2.29 25.32
CA THR A 435 21.17 1.80 25.78
C THR A 435 22.32 2.63 25.20
N SER A 436 22.03 3.78 24.59
CA SER A 436 23.01 4.77 24.18
C SER A 436 22.56 6.18 24.53
N THR A 437 22.69 6.55 25.80
CA THR A 437 22.74 7.95 26.19
C THR A 437 23.97 8.61 25.57
N GLY A 438 23.73 9.59 24.71
CA GLY A 438 24.77 10.41 24.12
C GLY A 438 24.37 11.05 22.80
N ILE A 439 23.38 11.95 22.83
CA ILE A 439 23.22 12.95 21.76
C ILE A 439 24.47 13.84 21.83
N SER A 440 25.52 13.43 21.14
CA SER A 440 26.58 14.31 20.70
C SER A 440 26.25 14.70 19.28
N ARG A 441 25.90 15.99 19.13
CA ARG A 441 25.76 16.72 17.88
C ARG A 441 26.83 16.24 16.90
N ALA A 442 26.42 15.61 15.81
CA ALA A 442 27.31 15.09 14.79
C ALA A 442 28.33 16.18 14.40
N PRO A 443 29.63 15.93 14.50
CA PRO A 443 30.59 16.72 13.76
C PRO A 443 30.25 16.49 12.29
N GLU A 444 30.17 17.56 11.51
CA GLU A 444 30.31 17.48 10.06
C GLU A 444 31.65 16.79 9.79
N HIS A 445 31.65 15.47 9.59
CA HIS A 445 32.83 14.72 9.21
C HIS A 445 33.10 15.05 7.75
N HIS A 446 33.95 16.04 7.51
CA HIS A 446 34.65 16.18 6.25
C HIS A 446 35.24 14.81 5.87
N ALA A 447 34.92 14.31 4.67
CA ALA A 447 35.41 13.05 4.13
C ALA A 447 36.92 12.93 4.35
N ALA A 448 37.34 12.02 5.23
CA ALA A 448 38.76 11.79 5.47
C ALA A 448 39.34 11.10 4.24
N SER A 449 40.09 11.84 3.43
CA SER A 449 40.87 11.26 2.33
C SER A 449 41.87 10.26 2.90
N PHE A 450 41.86 9.03 2.37
CA PHE A 450 42.83 8.01 2.75
C PHE A 450 44.23 8.41 2.27
N TYR A 451 45.21 8.41 3.18
CA TYR A 451 46.62 8.64 2.86
C TYR A 451 47.38 7.32 2.98
N PRO A 452 47.85 6.73 1.86
CA PRO A 452 48.59 5.48 1.92
C PRO A 452 49.90 5.65 2.71
N PRO A 453 50.22 4.73 3.63
CA PRO A 453 51.43 4.82 4.46
C PRO A 453 52.73 4.63 3.63
N VAL A 454 52.61 4.07 2.43
CA VAL A 454 53.72 3.91 1.49
C VAL A 454 53.72 5.10 0.51
N PRO A 455 54.86 5.77 0.28
CA PRO A 455 54.94 6.89 -0.65
C PRO A 455 54.87 6.43 -2.12
N ARG A 456 54.32 7.30 -2.99
CA ARG A 456 54.12 7.10 -4.44
C ARG A 456 53.02 6.09 -4.82
N PRO A 457 51.75 6.41 -4.53
CA PRO A 457 50.63 5.62 -5.03
C PRO A 457 50.57 5.64 -6.57
N ASP A 458 50.43 4.47 -7.18
CA ASP A 458 50.32 4.24 -8.63
C ASP A 458 48.88 4.03 -9.10
N LEU A 459 47.91 3.98 -8.18
CA LEU A 459 46.49 3.82 -8.45
C LEU A 459 45.66 5.00 -7.92
N THR A 460 44.67 5.43 -8.71
CA THR A 460 43.59 6.33 -8.28
C THR A 460 42.26 5.58 -8.32
N LEU A 461 41.52 5.61 -7.23
CA LEU A 461 40.18 5.04 -7.12
C LEU A 461 39.16 6.17 -7.04
N ARG A 462 38.16 6.17 -7.91
CA ARG A 462 37.07 7.13 -7.93
C ARG A 462 35.78 6.49 -7.42
N CYS A 463 35.24 7.05 -6.34
CA CYS A 463 34.00 6.60 -5.72
C CYS A 463 32.76 7.17 -6.43
N LEU A 464 31.60 6.59 -6.12
CA LEU A 464 30.28 7.05 -6.61
C LEU A 464 29.93 8.49 -6.18
N ASP A 465 30.44 8.92 -5.03
CA ASP A 465 30.30 10.28 -4.51
C ASP A 465 31.28 11.28 -5.15
N THR A 466 31.96 10.88 -6.22
CA THR A 466 33.00 11.63 -6.95
C THR A 466 34.29 11.90 -6.16
N THR A 467 34.43 11.35 -4.95
CA THR A 467 35.69 11.44 -4.20
C THR A 467 36.74 10.52 -4.81
N THR A 468 38.01 10.91 -4.67
CA THR A 468 39.16 10.18 -5.20
C THR A 468 40.10 9.77 -4.08
N HIS A 469 40.47 8.50 -4.07
CA HIS A 469 41.43 7.92 -3.13
C HIS A 469 42.66 7.40 -3.88
N HIS A 470 43.78 7.31 -3.19
CA HIS A 470 45.06 6.92 -3.78
C HIS A 470 45.63 5.67 -3.09
N ALA A 471 46.06 4.68 -3.88
CA ALA A 471 46.51 3.40 -3.37
C ALA A 471 47.61 2.79 -4.26
N HIS A 472 48.05 1.59 -3.91
CA HIS A 472 49.04 0.83 -4.66
C HIS A 472 48.38 -0.35 -5.36
N GLU A 473 48.61 -0.50 -6.67
CA GLU A 473 48.08 -1.58 -7.49
C GLU A 473 48.45 -2.96 -6.93
N ALA A 474 49.72 -3.13 -6.54
CA ALA A 474 50.24 -4.39 -6.03
C ALA A 474 49.56 -4.83 -4.72
N ILE A 475 49.26 -3.87 -3.83
CA ILE A 475 48.65 -4.15 -2.52
C ILE A 475 47.17 -4.51 -2.71
N LEU A 476 46.44 -3.77 -3.55
CA LEU A 476 45.04 -4.10 -3.85
C LEU A 476 44.90 -5.42 -4.60
N SER A 477 45.79 -5.70 -5.55
CA SER A 477 45.79 -6.97 -6.30
C SER A 477 46.12 -8.17 -5.43
N LEU A 478 46.97 -7.98 -4.40
CA LEU A 478 47.27 -9.01 -3.40
C LEU A 478 46.03 -9.40 -2.60
N HIS A 479 45.21 -8.41 -2.24
CA HIS A 479 44.01 -8.62 -1.44
C HIS A 479 42.76 -8.94 -2.26
N SER A 480 42.71 -8.61 -3.56
CA SER A 480 41.56 -8.78 -4.43
C SER A 480 41.98 -9.16 -5.85
N SER A 481 41.57 -10.36 -6.27
CA SER A 481 41.72 -10.79 -7.66
C SER A 481 40.84 -9.99 -8.63
N VAL A 482 39.71 -9.46 -8.15
CA VAL A 482 38.82 -8.60 -8.94
C VAL A 482 39.52 -7.29 -9.28
N PHE A 483 40.12 -6.62 -8.29
CA PHE A 483 40.90 -5.41 -8.55
C PHE A 483 42.10 -5.70 -9.44
N GLY A 484 42.80 -6.83 -9.25
CA GLY A 484 43.89 -7.24 -10.17
C GLY A 484 43.43 -7.30 -11.63
N ASN A 485 42.31 -7.98 -11.89
CA ASN A 485 41.76 -8.08 -13.25
C ASN A 485 41.29 -6.72 -13.81
N LEU A 486 40.70 -5.86 -12.97
CA LEU A 486 40.27 -4.51 -13.37
C LEU A 486 41.45 -3.62 -13.74
N ILE A 487 42.53 -3.68 -12.95
CA ILE A 487 43.78 -2.95 -13.20
C ILE A 487 44.42 -3.42 -14.53
N ASP A 488 44.50 -4.73 -14.75
CA ASP A 488 45.06 -5.31 -15.98
C ASP A 488 44.26 -4.92 -17.23
N ALA A 489 42.92 -4.96 -17.12
CA ALA A 489 42.02 -4.56 -18.19
C ALA A 489 42.17 -3.07 -18.55
N GLU A 490 42.26 -2.20 -17.54
CA GLU A 490 42.43 -0.76 -17.75
C GLU A 490 43.81 -0.43 -18.32
N ARG A 491 44.88 -1.09 -17.86
CA ARG A 491 46.22 -0.97 -18.47
C ARG A 491 46.22 -1.40 -19.93
N ALA A 492 45.52 -2.49 -20.26
CA ALA A 492 45.39 -2.94 -21.65
C ALA A 492 44.60 -1.94 -22.52
N ARG A 493 43.57 -1.29 -21.96
CA ARG A 493 42.80 -0.23 -22.63
C ARG A 493 43.65 1.00 -22.92
N GLN A 494 44.36 1.51 -21.92
CA GLN A 494 45.25 2.67 -22.04
C GLN A 494 46.37 2.44 -23.08
N THR A 495 46.93 1.23 -23.10
CA THR A 495 47.96 0.84 -24.08
C THR A 495 47.41 0.81 -25.51
N ARG A 496 46.15 0.42 -25.71
CA ARG A 496 45.48 0.41 -27.03
C ARG A 496 45.10 1.81 -27.52
N GLU A 497 44.69 2.70 -26.62
CA GLU A 497 44.17 4.03 -26.98
C GLU A 497 45.27 5.07 -27.24
N SER A 498 46.40 5.02 -26.50
CA SER A 498 47.38 6.12 -26.52
C SER A 498 48.79 5.72 -26.97
N GLY A 499 49.08 4.41 -27.09
CA GLY A 499 50.40 3.89 -27.49
C GLY A 499 51.55 4.22 -26.52
N ALA A 500 51.27 4.91 -25.41
CA ALA A 500 52.19 5.26 -24.33
C ALA A 500 51.73 4.62 -23.02
N VAL A 501 52.68 4.15 -22.21
CA VAL A 501 52.40 3.63 -20.87
C VAL A 501 52.16 4.82 -19.94
N TYR A 502 50.91 5.04 -19.53
CA TYR A 502 50.61 6.02 -18.48
C TYR A 502 51.15 5.51 -17.14
N PRO A 503 51.72 6.40 -16.31
CA PRO A 503 52.28 6.00 -15.02
C PRO A 503 51.22 5.72 -13.96
N ARG A 504 49.94 6.00 -14.21
CA ARG A 504 48.88 5.94 -13.20
C ARG A 504 47.57 5.38 -13.75
N VAL A 505 47.03 4.37 -13.10
CA VAL A 505 45.74 3.76 -13.45
C VAL A 505 44.63 4.46 -12.66
N GLU A 506 43.49 4.74 -13.31
CA GLU A 506 42.30 5.28 -12.66
C GLU A 506 41.15 4.27 -12.78
N LEU A 507 40.54 3.89 -11.66
CA LEU A 507 39.43 2.95 -11.61
C LEU A 507 38.22 3.56 -10.92
N GLU A 508 37.03 3.26 -11.46
CA GLU A 508 35.77 3.54 -10.78
C GLU A 508 35.40 2.40 -9.84
N VAL A 509 34.98 2.76 -8.62
CA VAL A 509 34.64 1.82 -7.55
C VAL A 509 33.21 2.10 -7.10
N GLU A 510 32.38 1.06 -7.09
CA GLU A 510 30.98 1.12 -6.65
C GLU A 510 30.85 1.03 -5.13
N VAL A 511 31.58 1.89 -4.41
CA VAL A 511 31.59 1.97 -2.95
C VAL A 511 31.68 3.44 -2.54
N ASN A 512 31.05 3.82 -1.42
CA ASN A 512 31.16 5.17 -0.86
C ASN A 512 32.57 5.45 -0.31
N SER A 513 32.92 6.74 -0.17
CA SER A 513 34.24 7.15 0.32
C SER A 513 34.60 6.52 1.68
N ASP A 514 33.66 6.51 2.64
CA ASP A 514 33.93 6.07 4.01
C ASP A 514 34.24 4.56 4.08
N THR A 515 33.47 3.73 3.38
CA THR A 515 33.73 2.28 3.33
C THR A 515 35.03 2.00 2.59
N LEU A 516 35.33 2.76 1.52
CA LEU A 516 36.57 2.58 0.78
C LEU A 516 37.80 2.95 1.62
N THR A 517 37.75 4.02 2.42
CA THR A 517 38.83 4.40 3.34
C THR A 517 39.13 3.28 4.33
N VAL A 518 38.10 2.72 4.98
CA VAL A 518 38.28 1.61 5.93
C VAL A 518 38.80 0.34 5.24
N LEU A 519 38.29 0.03 4.04
CA LEU A 519 38.74 -1.12 3.26
C LEU A 519 40.21 -0.97 2.84
N LEU A 520 40.62 0.24 2.44
CA LEU A 520 42.01 0.55 2.13
C LEU A 520 42.88 0.43 3.39
N GLU A 521 42.50 1.03 4.53
CA GLU A 521 43.24 0.88 5.79
C GLU A 521 43.51 -0.59 6.14
N LEU A 522 42.51 -1.47 5.96
CA LEU A 522 42.65 -2.91 6.16
C LEU A 522 43.64 -3.57 5.19
N CYS A 523 43.64 -3.18 3.91
CA CYS A 523 44.63 -3.64 2.92
C CYS A 523 46.08 -3.27 3.30
N TYR A 524 46.29 -2.18 4.04
CA TYR A 524 47.62 -1.79 4.54
C TYR A 524 47.90 -2.31 5.96
N GLY A 525 47.05 -3.20 6.48
CA GLY A 525 47.24 -3.84 7.78
C GLY A 525 46.82 -2.97 8.98
N ASN A 526 46.12 -1.86 8.75
CA ASN A 526 45.56 -1.04 9.82
C ASN A 526 44.13 -1.50 10.16
N THR A 527 43.95 -2.05 11.35
CA THR A 527 42.64 -2.50 11.86
C THR A 527 41.94 -1.46 12.75
N SER A 528 42.55 -0.31 12.99
CA SER A 528 41.99 0.75 13.86
C SER A 528 40.75 1.44 13.26
N GLY A 529 40.56 1.39 11.94
CA GLY A 529 39.39 1.89 11.24
C GLY A 529 38.15 0.98 11.33
N LEU A 530 38.24 -0.21 11.94
CA LEU A 530 37.08 -1.07 12.12
C LEU A 530 36.10 -0.41 13.11
N PRO A 531 34.81 -0.30 12.75
CA PRO A 531 33.84 0.38 13.61
C PRO A 531 33.76 -0.30 14.99
N SER A 532 34.02 0.52 16.00
CA SER A 532 34.06 0.10 17.41
C SER A 532 32.69 0.17 18.08
N SER A 533 31.78 0.99 17.54
CA SER A 533 30.46 1.26 18.08
C SER A 533 29.39 0.30 17.55
N SER A 534 28.34 0.09 18.34
CA SER A 534 27.16 -0.74 18.08
C SER A 534 26.34 -0.37 16.83
N SER A 535 26.83 0.55 16.00
CA SER A 535 26.24 0.96 14.72
C SER A 535 26.63 -0.05 13.64
N SER A 536 25.72 -0.98 13.38
CA SER A 536 25.81 -2.04 12.37
C SER A 536 25.90 -1.54 10.92
N SER A 537 25.62 -0.26 10.66
CA SER A 537 25.46 0.36 9.34
C SER A 537 26.74 0.75 8.58
N SER A 538 27.91 0.61 9.20
CA SER A 538 29.20 0.79 8.50
C SER A 538 29.89 -0.54 8.23
N LEU A 539 29.59 -1.57 9.02
CA LEU A 539 30.22 -2.89 8.91
C LEU A 539 29.52 -3.77 7.85
N ASP A 540 28.23 -3.58 7.64
CA ASP A 540 27.44 -4.16 6.55
C ASP A 540 27.91 -3.72 5.15
N ALA A 541 28.09 -2.41 4.94
CA ALA A 541 28.62 -1.86 3.69
C ALA A 541 30.03 -2.41 3.41
N LEU A 542 30.84 -2.55 4.46
CA LEU A 542 32.17 -3.15 4.38
C LEU A 542 32.13 -4.64 4.02
N LEU A 543 31.23 -5.42 4.62
CA LEU A 543 31.04 -6.84 4.28
C LEU A 543 30.64 -7.00 2.80
N VAL A 544 29.68 -6.22 2.33
CA VAL A 544 29.24 -6.24 0.92
C VAL A 544 30.38 -5.88 -0.03
N ALA A 545 31.15 -4.84 0.28
CA ALA A 545 32.29 -4.45 -0.53
C ALA A 545 33.36 -5.55 -0.59
N VAL A 546 33.68 -6.14 0.57
CA VAL A 546 34.69 -7.20 0.69
C VAL A 546 34.27 -8.48 -0.05
N GLU A 547 32.98 -8.82 -0.05
CA GLU A 547 32.44 -9.96 -0.83
C GLU A 547 32.45 -9.65 -2.34
N ARG A 548 31.99 -8.44 -2.74
CA ARG A 548 31.96 -7.97 -4.13
C ARG A 548 33.34 -7.98 -4.79
N TYR A 549 34.37 -7.53 -4.08
CA TYR A 549 35.75 -7.50 -4.59
C TYR A 549 36.54 -8.77 -4.24
N ASN A 550 35.90 -9.81 -3.71
CA ASN A 550 36.54 -11.10 -3.39
C ASN A 550 37.80 -10.96 -2.52
N MET A 551 37.71 -10.17 -1.44
CA MET A 551 38.82 -9.90 -0.54
C MET A 551 38.91 -10.91 0.61
N VAL A 552 39.36 -12.14 0.32
CA VAL A 552 39.27 -13.30 1.23
C VAL A 552 39.88 -13.06 2.63
N LEU A 553 41.08 -12.48 2.70
CA LEU A 553 41.77 -12.26 3.99
C LEU A 553 41.08 -11.19 4.83
N ILE A 554 40.62 -10.13 4.18
CA ILE A 554 39.91 -9.02 4.83
C ILE A 554 38.51 -9.48 5.25
N HIS A 555 37.86 -10.32 4.45
CA HIS A 555 36.58 -10.94 4.78
C HIS A 555 36.62 -11.68 6.10
N LYS A 556 37.70 -12.43 6.38
CA LYS A 556 37.86 -13.09 7.68
C LYS A 556 37.90 -12.10 8.85
N ILE A 557 38.68 -11.03 8.73
CA ILE A 557 38.81 -9.99 9.77
C ILE A 557 37.48 -9.29 10.02
N VAL A 558 36.80 -8.87 8.96
CA VAL A 558 35.52 -8.15 9.05
C VAL A 558 34.43 -9.08 9.59
N LYS A 559 34.45 -10.37 9.20
CA LYS A 559 33.51 -11.37 9.73
C LYS A 559 33.73 -11.64 11.23
N ASP A 560 34.97 -11.81 11.68
CA ASP A 560 35.25 -12.03 13.10
C ASP A 560 34.74 -10.84 13.94
N ARG A 561 34.86 -9.61 13.40
CA ARG A 561 34.30 -8.41 14.02
C ARG A 561 32.78 -8.37 13.99
N TRP A 562 32.16 -8.78 12.89
CA TRP A 562 30.70 -8.91 12.79
C TRP A 562 30.16 -9.89 13.85
N ASP A 563 30.79 -11.06 14.00
CA ASP A 563 30.36 -12.10 14.95
C ASP A 563 30.49 -11.62 16.42
N GLU A 564 31.42 -10.71 16.71
CA GLU A 564 31.50 -10.03 18.01
C GLU A 564 30.31 -9.09 18.25
N ILE A 565 29.96 -8.26 17.27
CA ILE A 565 28.81 -7.34 17.36
C ILE A 565 27.50 -8.12 17.43
N ALA A 566 27.36 -9.18 16.63
CA ALA A 566 26.18 -10.04 16.61
C ALA A 566 25.90 -10.73 17.95
N ARG A 567 26.94 -10.98 18.78
CA ARG A 567 26.74 -11.47 20.16
C ARG A 567 26.13 -10.43 21.09
N THR A 568 26.40 -9.14 20.85
CA THR A 568 25.90 -8.05 21.69
C THR A 568 24.51 -7.56 21.27
N ASN A 569 24.20 -7.60 19.96
CA ASN A 569 22.93 -7.16 19.41
C ASN A 569 22.48 -8.11 18.28
N ALA A 570 22.07 -9.31 18.67
CA ALA A 570 21.74 -10.39 17.74
C ALA A 570 20.54 -10.07 16.83
N LEU A 571 19.54 -9.34 17.37
CA LEU A 571 18.34 -8.95 16.63
C LEU A 571 18.66 -7.95 15.51
N ASP A 572 19.43 -6.91 15.81
CA ASP A 572 19.82 -5.93 14.80
C ASP A 572 20.77 -6.55 13.76
N ALA A 573 21.72 -7.38 14.19
CA ALA A 573 22.60 -8.11 13.29
C ALA A 573 21.82 -9.00 12.31
N TYR A 574 20.77 -9.69 12.78
CA TYR A 574 19.91 -10.50 11.92
C TYR A 574 19.29 -9.68 10.77
N PHE A 575 18.64 -8.56 11.10
CA PHE A 575 17.94 -7.74 10.09
C PHE A 575 18.90 -7.01 9.16
N VAL A 576 20.03 -6.53 9.66
CA VAL A 576 21.05 -5.89 8.83
C VAL A 576 21.66 -6.90 7.85
N ALA A 577 21.99 -8.12 8.30
CA ALA A 577 22.48 -9.16 7.40
C ALA A 577 21.47 -9.49 6.29
N LEU A 578 20.17 -9.55 6.61
CA LEU A 578 19.13 -9.80 5.61
C LEU A 578 18.99 -8.68 4.57
N ARG A 579 19.09 -7.42 4.99
CA ARG A 579 19.03 -6.26 4.09
C ARG A 579 20.07 -6.35 2.97
N HIS A 580 21.24 -6.90 3.28
CA HIS A 580 22.37 -7.04 2.35
C HIS A 580 22.49 -8.43 1.71
N GLY A 581 21.54 -9.34 1.95
CA GLY A 581 21.56 -10.70 1.38
C GLY A 581 22.59 -11.64 2.01
N LEU A 582 23.19 -11.28 3.16
CA LEU A 582 24.22 -12.04 3.85
C LEU A 582 23.63 -13.19 4.67
N THR A 583 23.22 -14.27 3.99
CA THR A 583 22.47 -15.37 4.60
C THR A 583 23.21 -16.11 5.73
N SER A 584 24.54 -16.27 5.65
CA SER A 584 25.32 -16.91 6.71
C SER A 584 25.36 -16.09 8.00
N GLN A 585 25.54 -14.78 7.87
CA GLN A 585 25.58 -13.83 8.97
C GLN A 585 24.19 -13.69 9.60
N ALA A 586 23.13 -13.70 8.78
CA ALA A 586 21.76 -13.74 9.27
C ALA A 586 21.50 -15.00 10.13
N ARG A 587 22.02 -16.17 9.74
CA ARG A 587 21.88 -17.39 10.56
C ARG A 587 22.58 -17.28 11.92
N VAL A 588 23.73 -16.60 11.99
CA VAL A 588 24.43 -16.36 13.26
C VAL A 588 23.61 -15.44 14.14
N GLY A 589 23.10 -14.33 13.58
CA GLY A 589 22.20 -13.42 14.30
C GLY A 589 20.94 -14.12 14.81
N ALA A 590 20.24 -14.89 13.96
CA ALA A 590 19.05 -15.64 14.36
C ALA A 590 19.31 -16.63 15.51
N ARG A 591 20.48 -17.29 15.53
CA ARG A 591 20.88 -18.17 16.63
C ARG A 591 21.09 -17.40 17.92
N GLY A 592 21.80 -16.27 17.87
CA GLY A 592 22.02 -15.42 19.05
C GLY A 592 20.71 -14.85 19.63
N VAL A 593 19.66 -14.69 18.81
CA VAL A 593 18.34 -14.26 19.29
C VAL A 593 17.69 -15.30 20.21
N LEU A 594 18.02 -16.60 20.10
CA LEU A 594 17.48 -17.62 21.02
C LEU A 594 17.97 -17.42 22.45
N ASP A 595 19.14 -16.82 22.63
CA ASP A 595 19.73 -16.58 23.94
C ASP A 595 19.14 -15.35 24.66
N SER A 596 18.20 -14.63 24.03
CA SER A 596 17.60 -13.39 24.56
C SER A 596 16.08 -13.32 24.34
N PRO A 597 15.30 -12.72 25.26
CA PRO A 597 13.85 -12.63 25.09
C PRO A 597 13.49 -11.73 23.90
N ILE A 598 12.72 -12.26 22.95
CA ILE A 598 12.30 -11.51 21.74
C ILE A 598 11.09 -10.58 21.99
N ASN A 599 10.29 -10.82 23.04
CA ASN A 599 9.11 -10.01 23.33
C ASN A 599 9.51 -8.60 23.77
N GLY A 600 8.97 -7.56 23.11
CA GLY A 600 9.34 -6.17 23.36
C GLY A 600 10.72 -5.76 22.82
N ALA A 601 11.48 -6.65 22.18
CA ALA A 601 12.77 -6.33 21.59
C ALA A 601 12.58 -5.65 20.22
N TYR A 602 13.01 -4.39 20.10
CA TYR A 602 12.91 -3.61 18.86
C TYR A 602 14.31 -3.29 18.31
N ALA A 603 14.51 -3.52 17.02
CA ALA A 603 15.70 -3.10 16.30
C ALA A 603 15.33 -2.09 15.21
N ARG A 604 16.07 -0.99 15.10
CA ARG A 604 15.79 0.06 14.09
C ARG A 604 15.87 -0.48 12.66
N SER A 605 16.72 -1.47 12.42
CA SER A 605 16.83 -2.16 11.13
C SER A 605 15.52 -2.82 10.67
N MET A 606 14.57 -3.09 11.57
CA MET A 606 13.23 -3.61 11.26
C MET A 606 12.39 -2.66 10.40
N GLU A 607 12.66 -1.36 10.42
CA GLU A 607 11.94 -0.36 9.61
C GLU A 607 12.19 -0.50 8.11
N SER A 608 13.26 -1.20 7.74
CA SER A 608 13.72 -1.35 6.35
C SER A 608 13.67 -2.78 5.83
N THR A 609 13.23 -3.73 6.65
CA THR A 609 13.18 -5.16 6.32
C THR A 609 11.75 -5.65 6.28
N SER A 610 11.53 -6.78 5.62
CA SER A 610 10.18 -7.33 5.43
C SER A 610 9.61 -7.95 6.71
N ALA A 611 8.31 -7.78 6.92
CA ALA A 611 7.52 -8.48 7.94
C ALA A 611 7.69 -9.99 7.90
N LEU A 612 7.84 -10.58 6.70
CA LEU A 612 8.08 -12.01 6.51
C LEU A 612 9.36 -12.49 7.19
N SER A 613 10.41 -11.67 7.17
CA SER A 613 11.68 -11.98 7.83
C SER A 613 11.50 -12.06 9.34
N TYR A 614 10.75 -11.13 9.92
CA TYR A 614 10.46 -11.14 11.35
C TYR A 614 9.52 -12.29 11.75
N HIS A 615 8.50 -12.58 10.94
CA HIS A 615 7.62 -13.74 11.16
C HIS A 615 8.40 -15.05 11.20
N ARG A 616 9.30 -15.29 10.22
CA ARG A 616 10.18 -16.47 10.20
C ARG A 616 11.10 -16.54 11.42
N LEU A 617 11.59 -15.40 11.90
CA LEU A 617 12.40 -15.35 13.11
C LEU A 617 11.58 -15.75 14.36
N LEU A 618 10.32 -15.31 14.44
CA LEU A 618 9.42 -15.69 15.53
C LEU A 618 9.09 -17.19 15.51
N ASP A 619 8.84 -17.76 14.33
CA ASP A 619 8.64 -19.20 14.18
C ASP A 619 9.88 -19.98 14.61
N TYR A 620 11.06 -19.53 14.17
CA TYR A 620 12.34 -20.10 14.57
C TYR A 620 12.54 -20.03 16.10
N TYR A 621 12.21 -18.90 16.72
CA TYR A 621 12.27 -18.71 18.16
C TYR A 621 11.31 -19.64 18.91
N ALA A 622 10.06 -19.78 18.44
CA ALA A 622 9.07 -20.68 19.02
C ALA A 622 9.52 -22.15 18.92
N CYS A 623 10.09 -22.56 17.78
CA CYS A 623 10.68 -23.89 17.62
C CYS A 623 11.86 -24.10 18.57
N GLY A 624 12.75 -23.12 18.71
CA GLY A 624 13.87 -23.17 19.63
C GLY A 624 13.42 -23.38 21.07
N ALA A 625 12.46 -22.57 21.55
CA ALA A 625 11.90 -22.70 22.89
C ALA A 625 11.20 -24.05 23.12
N ALA A 626 10.50 -24.60 22.12
CA ALA A 626 9.87 -25.92 22.22
C ALA A 626 10.89 -27.05 22.31
N VAL A 627 12.00 -26.96 21.56
CA VAL A 627 13.12 -27.91 21.64
C VAL A 627 13.81 -27.82 22.99
N GLU A 628 14.06 -26.62 23.50
CA GLU A 628 14.67 -26.40 24.81
C GLU A 628 13.80 -26.96 25.94
N ALA A 629 12.49 -26.72 25.91
CA ALA A 629 11.55 -27.28 26.89
C ALA A 629 11.57 -28.82 26.87
N LYS A 630 11.49 -29.43 25.68
CA LYS A 630 11.56 -30.89 25.54
C LYS A 630 12.92 -31.46 25.96
N MET A 631 13.99 -30.69 25.78
CA MET A 631 15.33 -31.05 26.24
C MET A 631 15.42 -31.00 27.77
N GLN A 632 14.85 -29.97 28.41
CA GLN A 632 14.78 -29.87 29.87
C GLN A 632 13.99 -31.03 30.49
N ASP A 633 12.93 -31.51 29.82
CA ASP A 633 12.16 -32.68 30.27
C ASP A 633 12.93 -34.00 30.13
N THR A 634 13.83 -34.11 29.15
CA THR A 634 14.53 -35.37 28.81
C THR A 634 15.92 -35.51 29.44
N ILE A 635 16.60 -34.39 29.74
CA ILE A 635 17.91 -34.38 30.41
C ILE A 635 17.91 -35.17 31.75
N PRO A 636 16.92 -35.04 32.64
CA PRO A 636 16.90 -35.77 33.90
C PRO A 636 16.85 -37.29 33.69
N GLN A 637 15.99 -37.75 32.77
CA GLN A 637 15.88 -39.17 32.45
C GLN A 637 17.18 -39.71 31.82
N TRP A 638 17.76 -38.95 30.88
CA TRP A 638 19.02 -39.32 30.26
C TRP A 638 20.19 -39.40 31.26
N ASN A 639 20.23 -38.48 32.23
CA ASN A 639 21.22 -38.51 33.32
C ASN A 639 21.05 -39.73 34.23
N VAL A 640 19.80 -40.15 34.50
CA VAL A 640 19.51 -41.38 35.26
C VAL A 640 19.96 -42.61 34.47
N ASP A 641 19.65 -42.68 33.18
CA ASP A 641 20.03 -43.80 32.31
C ASP A 641 21.56 -43.93 32.20
N ILE A 642 22.29 -42.80 32.13
CA ILE A 642 23.76 -42.77 32.16
C ILE A 642 24.30 -43.24 33.51
N GLN A 643 23.71 -42.80 34.62
CA GLN A 643 24.12 -43.24 35.97
C GLN A 643 23.87 -44.73 36.18
N GLU A 644 22.76 -45.28 35.71
CA GLU A 644 22.48 -46.72 35.73
C GLU A 644 23.42 -47.51 34.83
N ALA A 645 23.69 -47.04 33.61
CA ALA A 645 24.66 -47.67 32.72
C ALA A 645 26.08 -47.67 33.33
N THR A 646 26.47 -46.58 33.99
CA THR A 646 27.76 -46.45 34.69
C THR A 646 27.83 -47.41 35.87
N ARG A 647 26.76 -47.51 36.67
CA ARG A 647 26.66 -48.43 37.82
C ARG A 647 26.72 -49.90 37.40
N LEU A 648 25.98 -50.29 36.35
CA LEU A 648 25.97 -51.65 35.82
C LEU A 648 27.33 -52.05 35.23
N SER A 649 28.09 -51.09 34.71
CA SER A 649 29.46 -51.31 34.23
C SER A 649 30.43 -51.55 35.39
N TYR A 650 30.32 -50.79 36.49
CA TYR A 650 31.09 -50.97 37.72
C TYR A 650 30.82 -52.33 38.40
N GLU A 651 29.56 -52.75 38.47
CA GLU A 651 29.17 -54.04 39.05
C GLU A 651 29.69 -55.24 38.21
N ARG A 652 29.79 -55.10 36.88
CA ARG A 652 30.41 -56.12 36.00
C ARG A 652 31.93 -56.19 36.11
N SER A 653 32.61 -55.11 36.47
CA SER A 653 34.07 -55.08 36.69
C SER A 653 34.52 -55.61 38.06
N SER A 654 33.59 -55.91 38.97
CA SER A 654 33.91 -56.47 40.31
C SER A 654 34.14 -57.99 40.31
N SER A 655 34.02 -58.68 39.18
CA SER A 655 34.35 -60.11 39.06
C SER A 655 35.62 -60.29 38.23
N ASN A 656 36.74 -60.49 38.94
CA ASN A 656 38.10 -60.84 38.48
C ASN A 656 38.31 -61.07 36.97
N ASP A 657 38.96 -60.13 36.28
CA ASP A 657 40.38 -60.29 35.87
C ASP A 657 40.98 -58.98 35.31
N GLY A 658 42.28 -58.78 35.54
CA GLY A 658 43.23 -57.97 34.76
C GLY A 658 42.84 -56.60 34.16
N ILE A 659 43.10 -55.54 34.93
CA ILE A 659 43.65 -54.22 34.54
C ILE A 659 43.90 -53.99 33.03
N ARG A 660 43.08 -53.12 32.39
CA ARG A 660 43.54 -51.89 31.65
C ARG A 660 42.47 -51.08 30.88
N GLU A 661 41.20 -51.48 30.82
CA GLU A 661 40.21 -50.78 29.96
C GLU A 661 39.15 -49.93 30.69
N GLY A 662 39.02 -50.06 32.02
CA GLY A 662 37.95 -49.40 32.79
C GLY A 662 38.01 -47.86 32.85
N GLY A 663 39.16 -47.25 32.57
CA GLY A 663 39.30 -45.79 32.52
C GLY A 663 39.17 -45.19 31.11
N ILE A 664 39.04 -46.01 30.07
CA ILE A 664 39.06 -45.54 28.67
C ILE A 664 37.65 -45.23 28.21
N MET A 665 36.65 -46.07 28.53
CA MET A 665 35.25 -45.79 28.17
C MET A 665 34.65 -44.65 28.99
N GLU A 666 34.97 -44.56 30.28
CA GLU A 666 34.50 -43.48 31.17
C GLU A 666 35.16 -42.15 30.80
N ARG A 667 36.46 -42.15 30.48
CA ARG A 667 37.12 -40.97 29.89
C ARG A 667 36.68 -40.71 28.47
N HIS A 668 36.29 -41.70 27.66
CA HIS A 668 35.74 -41.47 26.32
C HIS A 668 34.32 -40.93 26.37
N LEU A 669 33.46 -41.36 27.30
CA LEU A 669 32.11 -40.83 27.47
C LEU A 669 32.16 -39.42 28.10
N CYS A 670 33.07 -39.18 29.06
CA CYS A 670 33.36 -37.83 29.56
C CYS A 670 34.16 -36.95 28.57
N ASP A 671 35.01 -37.51 27.70
CA ASP A 671 35.66 -36.80 26.58
C ASP A 671 34.67 -36.61 25.42
N ILE A 672 33.67 -37.45 25.20
CA ILE A 672 32.63 -37.23 24.18
C ILE A 672 31.64 -36.18 24.71
N ALA A 673 31.36 -36.17 26.01
CA ALA A 673 30.61 -35.10 26.69
C ALA A 673 31.43 -33.81 26.86
N GLY A 674 32.77 -33.90 26.97
CA GLY A 674 33.66 -32.77 27.29
C GLY A 674 34.51 -32.23 26.12
N ARG A 675 34.79 -33.01 25.08
CA ARG A 675 35.41 -32.56 23.81
C ARG A 675 34.39 -32.19 22.75
N SER A 676 33.11 -32.41 23.00
CA SER A 676 32.11 -31.77 22.17
C SER A 676 31.96 -30.32 22.65
N GLU A 677 32.58 -29.39 21.93
CA GLU A 677 32.17 -27.97 21.97
C GLU A 677 30.68 -27.80 21.54
N GLU A 678 29.97 -28.88 21.19
CA GLU A 678 28.57 -28.93 20.82
C GLU A 678 27.81 -29.99 21.64
N GLY A 679 27.22 -29.62 22.78
CA GLY A 679 26.44 -30.55 23.62
C GLY A 679 25.28 -31.28 22.90
N PRO A 680 24.61 -32.24 23.57
CA PRO A 680 23.56 -33.10 22.99
C PRO A 680 22.40 -32.35 22.32
N GLY A 681 22.15 -31.08 22.72
CA GLY A 681 21.17 -30.20 22.07
C GLY A 681 21.49 -29.87 20.61
N ARG A 682 22.77 -29.81 20.20
CA ARG A 682 23.17 -29.50 18.81
C ARG A 682 23.12 -30.71 17.89
N VAL A 683 23.31 -31.93 18.41
CA VAL A 683 23.20 -33.18 17.63
C VAL A 683 21.74 -33.46 17.29
N ILE A 684 20.82 -33.22 18.24
CA ILE A 684 19.38 -33.34 18.01
C ILE A 684 18.87 -32.17 17.14
N ALA A 685 19.39 -30.94 17.32
CA ALA A 685 19.08 -29.83 16.43
C ALA A 685 19.61 -30.04 15.00
N LYS A 686 20.81 -30.62 14.80
CA LYS A 686 21.33 -31.04 13.48
C LYS A 686 20.47 -32.15 12.85
N LEU A 687 20.00 -33.12 13.64
CA LEU A 687 19.09 -34.19 13.17
C LEU A 687 17.70 -33.65 12.83
N ALA A 688 17.15 -32.73 13.62
CA ALA A 688 15.90 -32.05 13.34
C ALA A 688 15.99 -31.15 12.09
N PHE A 689 17.13 -30.48 11.88
CA PHE A 689 17.39 -29.67 10.68
C PHE A 689 17.64 -30.51 9.42
N SER A 690 18.28 -31.67 9.55
CA SER A 690 18.50 -32.61 8.44
C SER A 690 17.20 -33.27 7.96
N SER A 691 16.24 -33.48 8.86
CA SER A 691 14.87 -33.92 8.50
C SER A 691 14.04 -32.82 7.83
N LEU A 692 14.40 -31.54 8.02
CA LEU A 692 13.74 -30.38 7.42
C LEU A 692 14.16 -30.14 5.96
N LEU A 693 15.36 -30.60 5.57
CA LEU A 693 15.86 -30.53 4.18
C LEU A 693 15.45 -31.75 3.32
N MET A 694 15.15 -32.91 3.93
CA MET A 694 14.71 -34.11 3.19
C MET A 694 13.24 -34.07 2.74
N LEU A 695 12.49 -33.03 3.12
CA LEU A 695 11.14 -32.75 2.61
C LEU A 695 11.12 -31.69 1.49
N SER A 696 12.30 -31.24 1.03
CA SER A 696 12.41 -30.29 -0.10
C SER A 696 12.70 -30.95 -1.47
N ASP A 697 12.70 -32.29 -1.54
CA ASP A 697 12.94 -33.04 -2.79
C ASP A 697 11.74 -33.89 -3.26
N TYR A 698 10.52 -33.64 -2.79
CA TYR A 698 9.31 -34.17 -3.45
C TYR A 698 8.12 -33.20 -3.35
N HIS A 699 7.77 -32.67 -4.54
CA HIS A 699 6.62 -31.87 -4.97
C HIS A 699 6.62 -30.36 -4.72
#